data_AF-A0A1V9DDR4-F1
#
_entry.id   AF-A0A1V9DDR4-F1
#
_cell.length_a   1.000
_cell.length_b   1.000
_cell.length_c   1.000
_cell.angle_alpha   90.00
_cell.angle_beta   90.00
_cell.angle_gamma   90.00
#
_symmetry.space_group_name_H-M   'P 1'
#
loop_
_entity.id
_entity.type
_entity.pdbx_description
1 polymer ?
#
loop_
_entity_poly.entity_id
_entity_poly.type
_entity_poly.pdbx_seq_one_letter_code
_entity_poly.pdbx_strand_id
1 'polypeptide(L)'
;MKLWKKVLIGVLIFLLLLLGGVAFLIGTTPGLHLVLNGAARWVPGLSIKQVDGGWRNLTVSGLRYEMPGVSVDAGSFHLAVDLNCLLHSSVCVNDIALKDVSVVVDSKKMTPAQEAPPEEESGSGDLSTPYPITLRHLGLHNVNVKIDDTAISLLDFTTGLQWQGRALTLNPTHIQSLLVALPKATKVANEEVVQPKVQQPQPDEKPLGETLQAMFAKPLLPEMPDFRLPLDIDVQSILGEQLRLTGDTDIAVSRLLLKAKTADRKLQLQTLDIDSNLGQLNGSGDATLADNWPVNFTLNGTANVDPLKGEKIKLDLGGAMRDELKLGLNLSGPVRAQLDATTQLAAVGLPLSLHLTSPQLRWPLTGTAQYQADNLDYQFKGKATDYVMSLRTAVKGEGLPPATVALDGKGNVEQFSLDKLRLGALQGNVDLTALVDWSKAISWRSELTLSGINTARQYPDWPAKLDGKIATRGSLYGGSWQVSVPQLQLKGNVKQNAVSADGSLKGNSYNQWDIPGVHIVLGRNNLDVKGSLGDALNLDATIDAPHLDNALPGLGGVAKGTIKARGTLQAPQLLADLNATGLRWQQLQIRRVTLDGDVRSSDQVAGKLQLRVEQLKQDALTISLLTLNADGNEKAHQLKLNVQGEPVSGQLALNGSFDRQQQRWQGTLNNTRFETPVGEWRLTRAMAIDYLNAKQTATIGPHCWQNPNAQLCVPEPVEAGPSGHAHIQLNRFDLAMIKPFLPDETQLAGLFSGDARVNWTADGALPTGTLSLKGSGVKVRQDVQGNTLPIDFNALNLNAALRNGRADLDWLIRIANNGQLDGNVQIGDPQNRRTLAGNVNIRNISLAMLNPALMQGEKIKGNLNSSLRLGGSVKQPQIFGQLGLQGVDVDGNFMPVDLTAANLNMVFNGMSSTLNGLVQTAQGNINLNGNADWSQLDNWRARIAAQGSRVRVTVPPMVRMDVSPDLVFEATPAALSLDGSVDIPWARITVQEVPESATGVSSDEVLLDKNLQPIQPKTAAIPINSNLVIHVGNDVRLSAFGLKAKLNGDLKVVQDRTGLGLNGQINIPSGRFHAYGQDLIVRKGELQFAGPPDQPYVNLEAIRNPEATEDDVTAGLRVTGLADEPKVEVFSDPAMSQQEALSYLLRGQGLGSDGDGNALTSALVGLGVAQSGQVVGKIGETFGVSNLALDTTGVGDSQQVQVSGYVLPGLQVKYGVGIFDSLATLTLRYRLMPKLYLEAVSGVDQALDLLYQFEF
;
A
#
# COMPACT_ATOMS: atom_id res chain seq x y z
N MET A 1 -105.10 22.61 33.66
CA MET A 1 -104.79 21.63 32.57
C MET A 1 -104.36 22.24 31.21
N LYS A 2 -103.88 23.49 31.09
CA LYS A 2 -103.53 24.10 29.77
C LYS A 2 -102.05 24.48 29.52
N LEU A 3 -101.19 24.55 30.54
CA LEU A 3 -99.78 24.98 30.37
C LEU A 3 -98.81 23.81 30.14
N TRP A 4 -98.89 22.75 30.97
CA TRP A 4 -97.99 21.58 30.88
C TRP A 4 -98.10 20.81 29.56
N LYS A 5 -99.29 20.72 28.97
CA LYS A 5 -99.50 20.11 27.64
C LYS A 5 -98.89 20.94 26.51
N LYS A 6 -98.86 22.28 26.63
CA LYS A 6 -98.20 23.18 25.66
C LYS A 6 -96.68 23.16 25.80
N VAL A 7 -96.16 23.01 27.02
CA VAL A 7 -94.72 22.84 27.28
C VAL A 7 -94.25 21.47 26.80
N LEU A 8 -94.99 20.39 27.07
CA LEU A 8 -94.65 19.06 26.54
C LEU A 8 -94.79 18.98 25.02
N ILE A 9 -95.80 19.59 24.40
CA ILE A 9 -95.90 19.66 22.93
C ILE A 9 -94.81 20.57 22.36
N GLY A 10 -94.46 21.68 23.02
CA GLY A 10 -93.35 22.53 22.64
C GLY A 10 -91.99 21.85 22.77
N VAL A 11 -91.78 21.07 23.83
CA VAL A 11 -90.58 20.24 24.06
C VAL A 11 -90.55 19.03 23.13
N LEU A 12 -91.69 18.42 22.79
CA LEU A 12 -91.76 17.30 21.85
C LEU A 12 -91.59 17.77 20.39
N ILE A 13 -92.15 18.92 20.02
CA ILE A 13 -91.89 19.58 18.72
C ILE A 13 -90.44 20.06 18.67
N PHE A 14 -89.91 20.61 19.75
CA PHE A 14 -88.50 20.97 19.85
C PHE A 14 -87.61 19.72 19.76
N LEU A 15 -87.94 18.62 20.44
CA LEU A 15 -87.23 17.34 20.36
C LEU A 15 -87.37 16.69 18.99
N LEU A 16 -88.52 16.80 18.31
CA LEU A 16 -88.72 16.30 16.95
C LEU A 16 -88.04 17.18 15.90
N LEU A 17 -87.98 18.50 16.11
CA LEU A 17 -87.19 19.42 15.29
C LEU A 17 -85.69 19.29 15.55
N LEU A 18 -85.31 18.95 16.78
CA LEU A 18 -83.92 18.69 17.17
C LEU A 18 -83.49 17.31 16.67
N LEU A 19 -84.29 16.26 16.86
CA LEU A 19 -84.05 14.92 16.29
C LEU A 19 -84.15 14.95 14.77
N GLY A 20 -85.13 15.65 14.20
CA GLY A 20 -85.28 15.84 12.75
C GLY A 20 -84.16 16.69 12.16
N GLY A 21 -83.70 17.70 12.89
CA GLY A 21 -82.54 18.53 12.55
C GLY A 21 -81.24 17.75 12.62
N VAL A 22 -81.03 16.96 13.68
CA VAL A 22 -79.88 16.05 13.83
C VAL A 22 -79.92 14.95 12.76
N ALA A 23 -81.09 14.36 12.49
CA ALA A 23 -81.28 13.38 11.43
C ALA A 23 -81.10 13.99 10.03
N PHE A 24 -81.42 15.27 9.83
CA PHE A 24 -81.12 15.98 8.59
C PHE A 24 -79.61 16.25 8.46
N LEU A 25 -78.98 16.80 9.50
CA LEU A 25 -77.56 17.15 9.54
C LEU A 25 -76.63 15.94 9.42
N ILE A 26 -77.02 14.79 9.99
CA ILE A 26 -76.23 13.56 9.95
C ILE A 26 -76.71 12.64 8.83
N GLY A 27 -78.01 12.55 8.56
CA GLY A 27 -78.59 11.56 7.65
C GLY A 27 -78.71 11.99 6.19
N THR A 28 -78.58 13.29 5.86
CA THR A 28 -78.66 13.78 4.47
C THR A 28 -77.33 14.33 3.98
N THR A 29 -77.03 14.15 2.68
CA THR A 29 -75.80 14.70 2.06
C THR A 29 -75.67 16.22 2.21
N PRO A 30 -76.72 17.04 1.97
CA PRO A 30 -76.62 18.49 2.18
C PRO A 30 -76.40 18.87 3.65
N GLY A 31 -77.03 18.14 4.58
CA GLY A 31 -76.84 18.34 6.01
C GLY A 31 -75.42 18.03 6.47
N LEU A 32 -74.85 16.92 6.00
CA LEU A 32 -73.47 16.51 6.31
C LEU A 32 -72.45 17.52 5.76
N HIS A 33 -72.66 18.00 4.53
CA HIS A 33 -71.82 19.04 3.94
C HIS A 33 -71.89 20.35 4.74
N LEU A 34 -73.06 20.70 5.26
CA LEU A 34 -73.24 21.88 6.11
C LEU A 34 -72.50 21.73 7.46
N VAL A 35 -72.52 20.53 8.07
CA VAL A 35 -71.75 20.23 9.29
C VAL A 35 -70.25 20.30 9.04
N LEU A 36 -69.74 19.63 7.99
CA LEU A 36 -68.30 19.56 7.72
C LEU A 36 -67.73 20.91 7.27
N ASN A 37 -68.43 21.65 6.40
CA ASN A 37 -68.03 23.02 6.04
C ASN A 37 -68.21 24.01 7.20
N GLY A 38 -69.16 23.75 8.11
CA GLY A 38 -69.34 24.52 9.35
C GLY A 38 -68.26 24.26 10.39
N ALA A 39 -67.69 23.04 10.44
CA ALA A 39 -66.67 22.63 11.39
C ALA A 39 -65.38 23.47 11.27
N ALA A 40 -64.97 23.84 10.06
CA ALA A 40 -63.85 24.77 9.81
C ALA A 40 -64.03 26.15 10.48
N ARG A 41 -65.25 26.51 10.85
CA ARG A 41 -65.58 27.79 11.51
C ARG A 41 -65.63 27.68 13.04
N TRP A 42 -65.75 26.47 13.58
CA TRP A 42 -65.92 26.19 15.02
C TRP A 42 -64.65 25.59 15.64
N VAL A 43 -63.78 25.00 14.83
CA VAL A 43 -62.48 24.46 15.24
C VAL A 43 -61.38 25.42 14.77
N PRO A 44 -60.76 26.20 15.67
CA PRO A 44 -59.65 27.08 15.31
C PRO A 44 -58.52 26.30 14.63
N GLY A 45 -58.02 26.84 13.52
CA GLY A 45 -56.91 26.23 12.76
C GLY A 45 -57.31 25.16 11.76
N LEU A 46 -58.58 24.71 11.74
CA LEU A 46 -59.08 23.72 10.78
C LEU A 46 -59.57 24.39 9.48
N SER A 47 -59.10 23.93 8.33
CA SER A 47 -59.59 24.31 7.02
C SER A 47 -59.85 23.08 6.15
N ILE A 48 -60.90 23.15 5.34
CA ILE A 48 -61.33 22.08 4.44
C ILE A 48 -61.61 22.71 3.07
N LYS A 49 -60.97 22.21 2.01
CA LYS A 49 -61.13 22.77 0.65
C LYS A 49 -62.41 22.30 -0.03
N GLN A 50 -62.73 21.01 0.06
CA GLN A 50 -63.88 20.42 -0.60
C GLN A 50 -64.39 19.19 0.17
N VAL A 51 -65.71 19.03 0.22
CA VAL A 51 -66.40 17.85 0.76
C VAL A 51 -67.32 17.30 -0.33
N ASP A 52 -67.23 16.01 -0.61
CA ASP A 52 -68.03 15.33 -1.63
C ASP A 52 -68.60 14.01 -1.08
N GLY A 53 -69.76 13.60 -1.60
CA GLY A 53 -70.48 12.39 -1.18
C GLY A 53 -71.16 12.47 0.20
N GLY A 54 -71.83 11.39 0.59
CA GLY A 54 -72.46 11.20 1.91
C GLY A 54 -71.73 10.10 2.71
N TRP A 55 -72.19 9.73 3.91
CA TRP A 55 -71.52 8.74 4.78
C TRP A 55 -71.11 7.41 4.13
N ARG A 56 -71.81 6.97 3.09
CA ARG A 56 -71.48 5.74 2.35
C ARG A 56 -70.25 5.88 1.43
N ASN A 57 -69.83 7.11 1.12
CA ASN A 57 -68.75 7.43 0.18
C ASN A 57 -68.28 8.90 0.39
N LEU A 58 -67.91 9.28 1.61
CA LEU A 58 -67.53 10.64 1.97
C LEU A 58 -66.07 10.87 1.57
N THR A 59 -65.79 11.93 0.80
CA THR A 59 -64.43 12.34 0.48
C THR A 59 -64.21 13.80 0.86
N VAL A 60 -63.22 14.06 1.70
CA VAL A 60 -62.80 15.39 2.15
C VAL A 60 -61.42 15.66 1.55
N SER A 61 -61.30 16.70 0.73
CA SER A 61 -60.05 17.07 0.06
C SER A 61 -59.48 18.37 0.63
N GLY A 62 -58.15 18.45 0.73
CA GLY A 62 -57.43 19.61 1.24
C GLY A 62 -57.79 19.93 2.70
N LEU A 63 -57.67 18.94 3.58
CA LEU A 63 -57.84 19.08 5.02
C LEU A 63 -56.54 19.63 5.61
N ARG A 64 -56.58 20.77 6.30
CA ARG A 64 -55.42 21.32 7.02
C ARG A 64 -55.81 21.74 8.42
N TYR A 65 -55.00 21.41 9.41
CA TYR A 65 -55.19 21.75 10.80
C TYR A 65 -53.89 22.32 11.38
N GLU A 66 -53.95 23.52 11.95
CA GLU A 66 -52.80 24.17 12.61
C GLU A 66 -53.10 24.59 14.04
N MET A 67 -52.23 24.23 14.97
CA MET A 67 -52.19 24.72 16.34
C MET A 67 -50.73 24.96 16.77
N PRO A 68 -50.46 25.67 17.89
CA PRO A 68 -49.08 25.90 18.34
C PRO A 68 -48.31 24.59 18.48
N GLY A 69 -47.25 24.44 17.68
CA GLY A 69 -46.38 23.26 17.68
C GLY A 69 -46.89 22.06 16.89
N VAL A 70 -48.08 22.09 16.27
CA VAL A 70 -48.58 20.97 15.46
C VAL A 70 -49.25 21.48 14.18
N SER A 71 -48.78 21.02 13.02
CA SER A 71 -49.44 21.24 11.73
C SER A 71 -49.71 19.91 11.05
N VAL A 72 -50.95 19.70 10.60
CA VAL A 72 -51.41 18.51 9.87
C VAL A 72 -52.02 18.96 8.55
N ASP A 73 -51.47 18.50 7.43
CA ASP A 73 -52.05 18.65 6.09
C ASP A 73 -52.40 17.25 5.56
N ALA A 74 -53.56 17.10 4.93
CA ALA A 74 -53.97 15.87 4.25
C ALA A 74 -54.62 16.21 2.90
N GLY A 75 -54.05 15.67 1.81
CA GLY A 75 -54.53 15.90 0.44
C GLY A 75 -55.95 15.37 0.22
N SER A 76 -56.22 14.14 0.66
CA SER A 76 -57.58 13.59 0.67
C SER A 76 -57.80 12.61 1.83
N PHE A 77 -58.99 12.66 2.41
CA PHE A 77 -59.52 11.73 3.40
C PHE A 77 -60.82 11.13 2.85
N HIS A 78 -60.89 9.81 2.78
CA HIS A 78 -62.04 9.05 2.30
C HIS A 78 -62.62 8.19 3.44
N LEU A 79 -63.94 8.17 3.56
CA LEU A 79 -64.66 7.40 4.57
C LEU A 79 -65.95 6.81 3.99
N ALA A 80 -66.09 5.49 4.06
CA ALA A 80 -67.30 4.77 3.66
C ALA A 80 -67.84 3.95 4.84
N VAL A 81 -68.93 4.43 5.46
CA VAL A 81 -69.62 3.77 6.57
C VAL A 81 -70.83 3.00 6.06
N ASP A 82 -70.99 1.75 6.50
CA ASP A 82 -72.20 0.97 6.24
C ASP A 82 -73.23 1.18 7.37
N LEU A 83 -74.13 2.14 7.14
CA LEU A 83 -75.17 2.48 8.09
C LEU A 83 -76.19 1.35 8.33
N ASN A 84 -76.25 0.31 7.47
CA ASN A 84 -77.13 -0.84 7.69
C ASN A 84 -76.65 -1.70 8.87
N CYS A 85 -75.37 -1.63 9.23
CA CYS A 85 -74.84 -2.34 10.39
C CYS A 85 -75.39 -1.79 11.71
N LEU A 86 -75.75 -0.51 11.77
CA LEU A 86 -76.35 0.11 12.97
C LEU A 86 -77.72 -0.50 13.30
N LEU A 87 -78.48 -0.93 12.28
CA LEU A 87 -79.74 -1.67 12.46
C LEU A 87 -79.53 -3.05 13.11
N HIS A 88 -78.32 -3.59 13.03
CA HIS A 88 -77.90 -4.87 13.60
C HIS A 88 -76.97 -4.69 14.82
N SER A 89 -76.97 -3.50 15.45
CA SER A 89 -76.14 -3.19 16.62
C SER A 89 -74.63 -3.42 16.39
N SER A 90 -74.13 -3.10 15.20
CA SER A 90 -72.70 -3.18 14.86
C SER A 90 -72.23 -1.92 14.12
N VAL A 91 -70.93 -1.64 14.19
CA VAL A 91 -70.30 -0.52 13.48
C VAL A 91 -69.43 -1.09 12.37
N CYS A 92 -69.82 -0.84 11.12
CA CYS A 92 -69.08 -1.30 9.96
C CYS A 92 -68.56 -0.11 9.15
N VAL A 93 -67.25 -0.05 8.98
CA VAL A 93 -66.58 0.87 8.08
C VAL A 93 -66.01 0.06 6.92
N ASN A 94 -66.52 0.31 5.71
CA ASN A 94 -66.09 -0.36 4.49
C ASN A 94 -64.70 0.12 4.06
N ASP A 95 -64.44 1.42 4.16
CA ASP A 95 -63.18 2.01 3.74
C ASP A 95 -62.85 3.27 4.57
N ILE A 96 -61.60 3.37 4.99
CA ILE A 96 -60.97 4.61 5.47
C ILE A 96 -59.69 4.76 4.66
N ALA A 97 -59.58 5.81 3.84
CA ALA A 97 -58.36 6.05 3.08
C ALA A 97 -57.82 7.47 3.28
N LEU A 98 -56.52 7.60 3.57
CA LEU A 98 -55.84 8.89 3.63
C LEU A 98 -54.76 8.94 2.56
N LYS A 99 -54.67 10.06 1.84
CA LYS A 99 -53.61 10.31 0.85
C LYS A 99 -52.94 11.64 1.09
N ASP A 100 -51.63 11.67 0.89
CA ASP A 100 -50.78 12.86 0.98
C ASP A 100 -50.89 13.54 2.34
N VAL A 101 -50.58 12.79 3.40
CA VAL A 101 -50.63 13.29 4.78
C VAL A 101 -49.25 13.81 5.18
N SER A 102 -49.19 15.02 5.71
CA SER A 102 -47.99 15.63 6.27
C SER A 102 -48.29 16.13 7.68
N VAL A 103 -47.62 15.57 8.69
CA VAL A 103 -47.73 15.99 10.10
C VAL A 103 -46.38 16.54 10.53
N VAL A 104 -46.35 17.74 11.09
CA VAL A 104 -45.15 18.31 11.72
C VAL A 104 -45.48 18.67 13.16
N VAL A 105 -44.74 18.09 14.10
CA VAL A 105 -44.81 18.35 15.53
C VAL A 105 -43.49 18.97 15.97
N ASP A 106 -43.57 20.15 16.58
CA ASP A 106 -42.47 20.90 17.21
C ASP A 106 -42.83 21.03 18.69
N SER A 107 -42.32 20.09 19.50
CA SER A 107 -42.68 19.96 20.90
C SER A 107 -42.26 21.18 21.73
N LYS A 108 -41.24 21.92 21.28
CA LYS A 108 -40.75 23.16 21.91
C LYS A 108 -41.75 24.32 21.85
N LYS A 109 -42.71 24.27 20.92
CA LYS A 109 -43.78 25.26 20.78
C LYS A 109 -45.06 24.89 21.51
N MET A 110 -45.11 23.70 22.11
CA MET A 110 -46.25 23.22 22.89
C MET A 110 -46.10 23.62 24.36
N THR A 111 -47.21 23.94 25.02
CA THR A 111 -47.21 24.26 26.46
C THR A 111 -46.91 23.00 27.27
N PRO A 112 -45.97 23.01 28.23
CA PRO A 112 -45.69 21.85 29.09
C PRO A 112 -46.96 21.40 29.82
N ALA A 113 -47.28 20.11 29.73
CA ALA A 113 -48.39 19.54 30.49
C ALA A 113 -48.09 19.64 31.99
N GLN A 114 -49.09 20.08 32.76
CA GLN A 114 -49.03 20.11 34.22
C GLN A 114 -48.99 18.66 34.73
N GLU A 115 -48.02 18.33 35.60
CA GLU A 115 -47.86 16.97 36.15
C GLU A 115 -49.19 16.45 36.71
N ALA A 116 -49.69 15.36 36.10
CA ALA A 116 -50.85 14.67 36.62
C ALA A 116 -50.51 14.07 38.00
N PRO A 117 -51.46 14.07 38.96
CA PRO A 117 -51.26 13.37 40.23
C PRO A 117 -50.92 11.90 39.97
N PRO A 118 -50.14 11.24 40.84
CA PRO A 118 -49.85 9.82 40.69
C PRO A 118 -51.18 9.06 40.79
N GLU A 119 -51.69 8.58 39.65
CA GLU A 119 -52.78 7.62 39.62
C GLU A 119 -52.27 6.32 40.24
N GLU A 120 -52.97 5.86 41.29
CA GLU A 120 -52.81 4.51 41.81
C GLU A 120 -53.12 3.51 40.69
N GLU A 121 -52.13 2.70 40.32
CA GLU A 121 -52.24 1.65 39.30
C GLU A 121 -53.37 0.67 39.67
N SER A 122 -54.55 0.95 39.12
CA SER A 122 -55.74 0.12 39.22
C SER A 122 -55.90 -0.68 37.94
N GLY A 123 -55.25 -1.84 37.90
CA GLY A 123 -55.66 -3.02 37.13
C GLY A 123 -55.46 -2.98 35.61
N SER A 124 -54.93 -4.09 35.07
CA SER A 124 -55.03 -4.43 33.65
C SER A 124 -56.51 -4.48 33.24
N GLY A 125 -57.03 -3.37 32.74
CA GLY A 125 -58.40 -3.27 32.25
C GLY A 125 -58.57 -4.17 31.02
N ASP A 126 -59.53 -5.09 31.08
CA ASP A 126 -59.96 -5.84 29.91
C ASP A 126 -60.50 -4.86 28.87
N LEU A 127 -59.79 -4.73 27.74
CA LEU A 127 -60.24 -3.92 26.61
C LEU A 127 -61.31 -4.74 25.87
N SER A 128 -62.56 -4.30 25.96
CA SER A 128 -63.68 -4.95 25.28
C SER A 128 -64.55 -3.92 24.57
N THR A 129 -65.00 -4.23 23.36
CA THR A 129 -65.99 -3.41 22.65
C THR A 129 -67.41 -3.84 23.03
N PRO A 130 -68.32 -2.90 23.37
CA PRO A 130 -69.72 -3.22 23.66
C PRO A 130 -70.52 -3.61 22.41
N TYR A 131 -70.05 -3.21 21.21
CA TYR A 131 -70.65 -3.54 19.92
C TYR A 131 -69.55 -4.03 18.96
N PRO A 132 -69.82 -5.00 18.06
CA PRO A 132 -68.85 -5.43 17.06
C PRO A 132 -68.45 -4.26 16.14
N ILE A 133 -67.14 -4.06 15.99
CA ILE A 133 -66.55 -3.05 15.10
C ILE A 133 -65.83 -3.79 13.97
N THR A 134 -66.19 -3.51 12.72
CA THR A 134 -65.52 -4.07 11.54
C THR A 134 -65.01 -2.94 10.66
N LEU A 135 -63.71 -2.93 10.38
CA LEU A 135 -63.05 -2.06 9.42
C LEU A 135 -62.54 -2.94 8.29
N ARG A 136 -63.22 -2.95 7.15
CA ARG A 136 -62.90 -3.85 6.04
C ARG A 136 -61.61 -3.44 5.33
N HIS A 137 -61.38 -2.14 5.19
CA HIS A 137 -60.19 -1.57 4.57
C HIS A 137 -59.80 -0.26 5.24
N LEU A 138 -58.51 -0.13 5.55
CA LEU A 138 -57.83 1.09 5.95
C LEU A 138 -56.60 1.25 5.06
N GLY A 139 -56.55 2.31 4.25
CA GLY A 139 -55.44 2.63 3.36
C GLY A 139 -54.78 3.96 3.74
N LEU A 140 -53.46 3.98 3.88
CA LEU A 140 -52.68 5.21 3.99
C LEU A 140 -51.70 5.26 2.82
N HIS A 141 -51.71 6.35 2.07
CA HIS A 141 -50.81 6.57 0.95
C HIS A 141 -50.04 7.89 1.15
N ASN A 142 -48.72 7.84 0.99
CA ASN A 142 -47.83 8.98 1.10
C ASN A 142 -48.01 9.79 2.40
N VAL A 143 -47.68 9.16 3.53
CA VAL A 143 -47.73 9.76 4.87
C VAL A 143 -46.33 10.16 5.31
N ASN A 144 -46.15 11.42 5.69
CA ASN A 144 -44.91 11.97 6.20
C ASN A 144 -45.17 12.61 7.57
N VAL A 145 -44.44 12.20 8.59
CA VAL A 145 -44.57 12.69 9.97
C VAL A 145 -43.20 13.13 10.45
N LYS A 146 -43.05 14.40 10.84
CA LYS A 146 -41.84 14.93 11.45
C LYS A 146 -42.14 15.33 12.89
N ILE A 147 -41.45 14.73 13.85
CA ILE A 147 -41.56 15.04 15.28
C ILE A 147 -40.19 15.50 15.74
N ASP A 148 -40.03 16.80 15.98
CA ASP A 148 -38.75 17.45 16.26
C ASP A 148 -37.66 17.08 15.22
N ASP A 149 -36.65 16.31 15.62
CA ASP A 149 -35.55 15.82 14.75
C ASP A 149 -35.80 14.40 14.18
N THR A 150 -36.92 13.76 14.53
CA THR A 150 -37.31 12.45 14.01
C THR A 150 -38.21 12.60 12.78
N ALA A 151 -37.90 11.90 11.69
CA ALA A 151 -38.72 11.89 10.48
C ALA A 151 -39.20 10.48 10.15
N ILE A 152 -40.50 10.32 9.96
CA ILE A 152 -41.18 9.09 9.56
C ILE A 152 -41.80 9.32 8.19
N SER A 153 -41.53 8.47 7.22
CA SER A 153 -42.12 8.52 5.88
C SER A 153 -42.65 7.14 5.51
N LEU A 154 -43.86 7.07 4.97
CA LEU A 154 -44.58 5.84 4.66
C LEU A 154 -45.26 6.00 3.29
N LEU A 155 -44.89 5.16 2.33
CA LEU A 155 -45.47 5.24 0.98
C LEU A 155 -46.86 4.61 0.93
N ASP A 156 -47.00 3.36 1.40
CA ASP A 156 -48.27 2.63 1.35
C ASP A 156 -48.44 1.79 2.62
N PHE A 157 -49.64 1.83 3.18
CA PHE A 157 -50.08 0.97 4.27
C PHE A 157 -51.52 0.57 4.03
N THR A 158 -51.80 -0.73 4.04
CA THR A 158 -53.17 -1.25 3.92
C THR A 158 -53.43 -2.28 5.01
N THR A 159 -54.61 -2.24 5.62
CA THR A 159 -55.03 -3.21 6.64
C THR A 159 -56.55 -3.30 6.71
N GLY A 160 -57.05 -4.21 7.55
CA GLY A 160 -58.42 -4.26 8.01
C GLY A 160 -58.44 -4.88 9.41
N LEU A 161 -59.50 -4.63 10.17
CA LEU A 161 -59.66 -5.25 11.48
C LEU A 161 -61.11 -5.61 11.78
N GLN A 162 -61.29 -6.62 12.61
CA GLN A 162 -62.56 -7.01 13.19
C GLN A 162 -62.39 -7.13 14.69
N TRP A 163 -63.14 -6.34 15.45
CA TRP A 163 -63.06 -6.29 16.90
C TRP A 163 -64.43 -6.58 17.53
N GLN A 164 -64.54 -7.68 18.26
CA GLN A 164 -65.75 -8.07 18.96
C GLN A 164 -65.42 -8.59 20.36
N GLY A 165 -65.97 -7.93 21.39
CA GLY A 165 -65.61 -8.24 22.76
C GLY A 165 -64.11 -7.99 22.97
N ARG A 166 -63.38 -9.01 23.44
CA ARG A 166 -61.92 -9.00 23.59
C ARG A 166 -61.16 -9.43 22.34
N ALA A 167 -61.84 -10.06 21.36
CA ALA A 167 -61.20 -10.62 20.17
C ALA A 167 -61.02 -9.53 19.10
N LEU A 168 -59.75 -9.27 18.75
CA LEU A 168 -59.32 -8.36 17.69
C LEU A 168 -58.58 -9.15 16.62
N THR A 169 -59.23 -9.40 15.49
CA THR A 169 -58.58 -9.99 14.32
C THR A 169 -58.04 -8.87 13.44
N LEU A 170 -56.74 -8.89 13.15
CA LEU A 170 -56.10 -8.02 12.18
C LEU A 170 -56.00 -8.78 10.85
N ASN A 171 -56.67 -8.26 9.82
CA ASN A 171 -56.62 -8.79 8.46
C ASN A 171 -55.21 -8.61 7.86
N PRO A 172 -54.90 -9.22 6.69
CA PRO A 172 -53.62 -9.06 6.05
C PRO A 172 -53.23 -7.59 5.92
N THR A 173 -52.16 -7.22 6.60
CA THR A 173 -51.62 -5.86 6.67
C THR A 173 -50.39 -5.79 5.79
N HIS A 174 -50.35 -4.84 4.87
CA HIS A 174 -49.22 -4.59 3.99
C HIS A 174 -48.62 -3.21 4.30
N ILE A 175 -47.31 -3.15 4.47
CA ILE A 175 -46.55 -1.93 4.78
C ILE A 175 -45.43 -1.82 3.74
N GLN A 176 -45.39 -0.74 2.96
CA GLN A 176 -44.39 -0.55 1.92
C GLN A 176 -43.66 0.78 2.12
N SER A 177 -42.33 0.71 2.04
CA SER A 177 -41.42 1.87 2.09
C SER A 177 -41.60 2.74 3.33
N LEU A 178 -41.51 2.12 4.52
CA LEU A 178 -41.49 2.84 5.79
C LEU A 178 -40.04 3.24 6.16
N LEU A 179 -39.77 4.54 6.22
CA LEU A 179 -38.52 5.13 6.70
C LEU A 179 -38.74 5.76 8.07
N VAL A 180 -37.92 5.41 9.05
CA VAL A 180 -37.82 6.09 10.36
C VAL A 180 -36.39 6.61 10.52
N ALA A 181 -36.21 7.93 10.51
CA ALA A 181 -34.93 8.60 10.72
C ALA A 181 -34.89 9.21 12.13
N LEU A 182 -34.02 8.66 12.98
CA LEU A 182 -33.74 9.09 14.35
C LEU A 182 -32.58 10.11 14.40
N PRO A 183 -32.53 11.00 15.40
CA PRO A 183 -31.39 11.89 15.62
C PRO A 183 -30.12 11.09 15.95
N LYS A 184 -28.98 11.48 15.37
CA LYS A 184 -27.66 10.88 15.68
C LYS A 184 -27.19 11.31 17.06
N ALA A 185 -26.66 10.39 17.85
CA ALA A 185 -26.08 10.74 19.14
C ALA A 185 -24.87 11.66 18.91
N THR A 186 -24.88 12.84 19.52
CA THR A 186 -23.70 13.71 19.57
C THR A 186 -22.66 12.97 20.40
N LYS A 187 -21.60 12.46 19.75
CA LYS A 187 -20.44 11.91 20.46
C LYS A 187 -19.95 12.98 21.41
N VAL A 188 -20.09 12.73 22.71
CA VAL A 188 -19.49 13.52 23.78
C VAL A 188 -17.98 13.27 23.69
N ALA A 189 -17.33 13.97 22.76
CA ALA A 189 -15.89 14.10 22.71
C ALA A 189 -15.50 15.14 23.75
N ASN A 190 -15.28 14.68 24.98
CA ASN A 190 -14.41 15.29 25.97
C ASN A 190 -14.07 14.21 27.00
N GLU A 191 -13.22 13.26 26.59
CA GLU A 191 -12.30 12.63 27.55
C GLU A 191 -11.30 13.71 27.96
N GLU A 192 -11.67 14.53 28.94
CA GLU A 192 -10.68 15.26 29.72
C GLU A 192 -9.84 14.21 30.45
N VAL A 193 -8.56 14.15 30.07
CA VAL A 193 -7.53 13.40 30.78
C VAL A 193 -7.40 14.00 32.18
N VAL A 194 -8.19 13.49 33.11
CA VAL A 194 -8.00 13.75 34.53
C VAL A 194 -6.73 13.03 34.95
N GLN A 195 -5.67 13.80 35.19
CA GLN A 195 -4.46 13.28 35.83
C GLN A 195 -4.84 12.64 37.17
N PRO A 196 -4.34 11.43 37.49
CA PRO A 196 -4.68 10.78 38.75
C PRO A 196 -4.01 11.55 39.89
N LYS A 197 -4.79 12.38 40.59
CA LYS A 197 -4.45 12.79 41.95
C LYS A 197 -4.61 11.56 42.82
N VAL A 198 -3.53 11.17 43.50
CA VAL A 198 -3.57 10.17 44.58
C VAL A 198 -4.42 10.76 45.71
N GLN A 199 -5.73 10.58 45.64
CA GLN A 199 -6.63 10.78 46.77
C GLN A 199 -6.50 9.56 47.69
N GLN A 200 -6.29 9.82 48.97
CA GLN A 200 -6.42 8.79 50.00
C GLN A 200 -7.79 8.12 49.86
N PRO A 201 -7.88 6.78 49.98
CA PRO A 201 -9.13 6.08 49.79
C PRO A 201 -10.18 6.59 50.78
N GLN A 202 -11.30 7.10 50.25
CA GLN A 202 -12.49 7.34 51.06
C GLN A 202 -13.11 6.00 51.46
N PRO A 203 -13.61 5.83 52.69
CA PRO A 203 -14.08 4.54 53.21
C PRO A 203 -15.45 4.07 52.66
N ASP A 204 -16.04 4.77 51.70
CA ASP A 204 -17.47 4.61 51.35
C ASP A 204 -17.76 3.62 50.21
N GLU A 205 -16.74 3.08 49.52
CA GLU A 205 -16.96 2.02 48.52
C GLU A 205 -17.17 0.66 49.21
N LYS A 206 -18.35 0.06 49.00
CA LYS A 206 -18.67 -1.27 49.50
C LYS A 206 -17.72 -2.31 48.89
N PRO A 207 -17.18 -3.26 49.67
CA PRO A 207 -16.39 -4.37 49.16
C PRO A 207 -17.07 -5.10 47.99
N LEU A 208 -16.26 -5.65 47.08
CA LEU A 208 -16.76 -6.46 45.97
C LEU A 208 -17.65 -7.61 46.48
N GLY A 209 -17.24 -8.25 47.58
CA GLY A 209 -18.03 -9.30 48.23
C GLY A 209 -19.42 -8.83 48.64
N GLU A 210 -19.52 -7.70 49.35
CA GLU A 210 -20.81 -7.11 49.75
C GLU A 210 -21.67 -6.72 48.55
N THR A 211 -21.04 -6.21 47.48
CA THR A 211 -21.74 -5.81 46.25
C THR A 211 -22.33 -7.02 45.53
N LEU A 212 -21.54 -8.08 45.35
CA LEU A 212 -21.99 -9.33 44.76
C LEU A 212 -23.04 -10.01 45.65
N GLN A 213 -22.84 -10.00 46.97
CA GLN A 213 -23.80 -10.55 47.91
C GLN A 213 -25.11 -9.79 47.88
N ALA A 214 -25.10 -8.46 47.79
CA ALA A 214 -26.32 -7.66 47.63
C ALA A 214 -27.02 -7.92 46.28
N MET A 215 -26.24 -8.06 45.20
CA MET A 215 -26.77 -8.38 43.87
C MET A 215 -27.47 -9.73 43.83
N PHE A 216 -26.92 -10.74 44.49
CA PHE A 216 -27.45 -12.11 44.50
C PHE A 216 -28.32 -12.45 45.72
N ALA A 217 -28.52 -11.50 46.65
CA ALA A 217 -29.40 -11.66 47.82
C ALA A 217 -30.90 -11.66 47.44
N LYS A 218 -31.25 -11.14 46.28
CA LYS A 218 -32.59 -11.19 45.71
C LYS A 218 -32.56 -11.95 44.38
N PRO A 219 -33.66 -12.60 43.98
CA PRO A 219 -33.78 -13.16 42.64
C PRO A 219 -33.54 -12.08 41.57
N LEU A 220 -32.90 -12.44 40.46
CA LEU A 220 -32.74 -11.52 39.33
C LEU A 220 -34.08 -11.21 38.66
N LEU A 221 -35.00 -12.17 38.69
CA LEU A 221 -36.38 -11.98 38.23
C LEU A 221 -37.27 -11.71 39.45
N PRO A 222 -37.79 -10.47 39.63
CA PRO A 222 -38.73 -10.18 40.69
C PRO A 222 -40.04 -10.96 40.50
N GLU A 223 -40.90 -11.01 41.54
CA GLU A 223 -42.22 -11.63 41.43
C GLU A 223 -43.02 -10.93 40.31
N MET A 224 -43.12 -11.59 39.16
CA MET A 224 -43.99 -11.15 38.08
C MET A 224 -45.40 -11.61 38.40
N PRO A 225 -46.45 -10.78 38.38
CA PRO A 225 -47.82 -11.24 38.53
C PRO A 225 -48.27 -12.04 37.30
N ASP A 226 -49.33 -12.83 37.44
CA ASP A 226 -50.00 -13.41 36.27
C ASP A 226 -50.52 -12.27 35.39
N PHE A 227 -50.13 -12.25 34.12
CA PHE A 227 -50.46 -11.17 33.22
C PHE A 227 -51.53 -11.64 32.23
N ARG A 228 -52.73 -11.07 32.33
CA ARG A 228 -53.75 -11.23 31.29
C ARG A 228 -53.51 -10.19 30.21
N LEU A 229 -53.42 -10.65 28.97
CA LEU A 229 -53.34 -9.78 27.82
C LEU A 229 -54.66 -9.02 27.71
N PRO A 230 -54.63 -7.69 27.57
CA PRO A 230 -55.85 -6.89 27.57
C PRO A 230 -56.76 -7.17 26.37
N LEU A 231 -56.22 -7.77 25.30
CA LEU A 231 -56.91 -8.16 24.07
C LEU A 231 -56.44 -9.53 23.55
N ASP A 232 -57.37 -10.27 22.95
CA ASP A 232 -57.10 -11.50 22.20
C ASP A 232 -56.88 -11.11 20.73
N ILE A 233 -55.62 -11.00 20.32
CA ILE A 233 -55.24 -10.46 19.01
C ILE A 233 -54.91 -11.63 18.09
N ASP A 234 -55.60 -11.74 16.96
CA ASP A 234 -55.28 -12.70 15.89
C ASP A 234 -54.71 -11.94 14.67
N VAL A 235 -53.38 -11.97 14.53
CA VAL A 235 -52.67 -11.32 13.42
C VAL A 235 -52.52 -12.32 12.27
N GLN A 236 -53.39 -12.20 11.26
CA GLN A 236 -53.39 -13.13 10.12
C GLN A 236 -52.09 -13.05 9.29
N SER A 237 -51.62 -11.82 9.01
CA SER A 237 -50.29 -11.54 8.47
C SER A 237 -50.00 -10.05 8.46
N ILE A 238 -48.81 -9.65 8.92
CA ILE A 238 -48.22 -8.33 8.64
C ILE A 238 -47.04 -8.57 7.70
N LEU A 239 -47.12 -8.04 6.48
CA LEU A 239 -46.05 -8.06 5.47
C LEU A 239 -45.50 -6.64 5.30
N GLY A 240 -44.26 -6.42 5.73
CA GLY A 240 -43.52 -5.18 5.51
C GLY A 240 -42.45 -5.34 4.44
N GLU A 241 -42.35 -4.40 3.51
CA GLU A 241 -41.36 -4.39 2.45
C GLU A 241 -40.65 -3.03 2.39
N GLN A 242 -39.33 -3.05 2.16
CA GLN A 242 -38.50 -1.84 2.07
C GLN A 242 -38.57 -0.95 3.33
N LEU A 243 -38.52 -1.54 4.53
CA LEU A 243 -38.50 -0.79 5.78
C LEU A 243 -37.08 -0.34 6.09
N ARG A 244 -36.89 0.87 6.61
CA ARG A 244 -35.57 1.41 6.94
C ARG A 244 -35.59 2.22 8.23
N LEU A 245 -34.67 1.92 9.14
CA LEU A 245 -34.40 2.68 10.35
C LEU A 245 -32.99 3.28 10.25
N THR A 246 -32.88 4.61 10.31
CA THR A 246 -31.59 5.33 10.18
C THR A 246 -31.33 6.16 11.44
N GLY A 247 -30.10 6.10 11.97
CA GLY A 247 -29.62 6.95 13.07
C GLY A 247 -28.11 6.75 13.28
N ASP A 248 -27.72 6.23 14.44
CA ASP A 248 -26.36 5.73 14.68
C ASP A 248 -26.10 4.38 13.98
N THR A 249 -27.16 3.61 13.75
CA THR A 249 -27.15 2.39 12.93
C THR A 249 -28.17 2.53 11.80
N ASP A 250 -27.86 1.96 10.63
CA ASP A 250 -28.73 1.97 9.44
C ASP A 250 -29.20 0.53 9.19
N ILE A 251 -30.44 0.26 9.55
CA ILE A 251 -31.08 -1.06 9.42
C ILE A 251 -32.05 -0.97 8.24
N ALA A 252 -31.77 -1.70 7.17
CA ALA A 252 -32.63 -1.81 6.01
C ALA A 252 -33.22 -3.22 5.96
N VAL A 253 -34.52 -3.33 6.17
CA VAL A 253 -35.30 -4.57 6.14
C VAL A 253 -35.96 -4.68 4.76
N SER A 254 -35.52 -5.64 3.97
CA SER A 254 -36.07 -5.90 2.64
C SER A 254 -37.48 -6.48 2.73
N ARG A 255 -37.69 -7.40 3.69
CA ARG A 255 -38.96 -8.09 3.94
C ARG A 255 -39.12 -8.43 5.43
N LEU A 256 -40.32 -8.19 5.97
CA LEU A 256 -40.76 -8.61 7.29
C LEU A 256 -42.11 -9.33 7.16
N LEU A 257 -42.24 -10.54 7.70
CA LEU A 257 -43.50 -11.27 7.81
C LEU A 257 -43.73 -11.67 9.26
N LEU A 258 -44.85 -11.23 9.83
CA LEU A 258 -45.28 -11.57 11.19
C LEU A 258 -46.68 -12.20 11.17
N LYS A 259 -46.80 -13.36 11.82
CA LYS A 259 -48.07 -14.02 12.17
C LYS A 259 -48.03 -14.41 13.63
N ALA A 260 -48.98 -13.91 14.40
CA ALA A 260 -49.01 -14.10 15.84
C ALA A 260 -50.46 -14.14 16.34
N LYS A 261 -50.66 -14.83 17.44
CA LYS A 261 -51.96 -14.94 18.09
C LYS A 261 -51.82 -14.78 19.60
N THR A 262 -52.67 -13.99 20.21
CA THR A 262 -52.82 -13.91 21.66
C THR A 262 -54.23 -14.33 22.06
N ALA A 263 -54.33 -15.06 23.17
CA ALA A 263 -55.60 -15.48 23.76
C ALA A 263 -55.47 -15.56 25.28
N ASP A 264 -56.12 -14.63 25.99
CA ASP A 264 -56.09 -14.42 27.43
C ASP A 264 -54.66 -14.31 27.99
N ARG A 265 -54.04 -15.44 28.36
CA ARG A 265 -52.67 -15.49 28.88
C ARG A 265 -51.69 -16.16 27.93
N LYS A 266 -52.15 -16.70 26.80
CA LYS A 266 -51.30 -17.40 25.83
C LYS A 266 -50.88 -16.48 24.70
N LEU A 267 -49.58 -16.47 24.41
CA LEU A 267 -48.98 -15.84 23.24
C LEU A 267 -48.42 -16.93 22.34
N GLN A 268 -48.78 -16.90 21.07
CA GLN A 268 -48.28 -17.82 20.06
C GLN A 268 -47.68 -17.03 18.89
N LEU A 269 -46.38 -17.19 18.67
CA LEU A 269 -45.68 -16.70 17.50
C LEU A 269 -45.68 -17.80 16.42
N GLN A 270 -46.54 -17.68 15.42
CA GLN A 270 -46.63 -18.67 14.34
C GLN A 270 -45.49 -18.50 13.34
N THR A 271 -45.16 -17.26 12.99
CA THR A 271 -44.09 -16.94 12.05
C THR A 271 -43.55 -15.55 12.34
N LEU A 272 -42.23 -15.45 12.48
CA LEU A 272 -41.45 -14.24 12.33
C LEU A 272 -40.42 -14.52 11.23
N ASP A 273 -40.39 -13.73 10.18
CA ASP A 273 -39.40 -13.85 9.10
C ASP A 273 -38.95 -12.43 8.74
N ILE A 274 -37.66 -12.14 8.93
CA ILE A 274 -37.05 -10.83 8.71
C ILE A 274 -35.83 -11.02 7.81
N ASP A 275 -35.82 -10.35 6.66
CA ASP A 275 -34.66 -10.24 5.78
C ASP A 275 -34.16 -8.79 5.82
N SER A 276 -32.89 -8.59 6.21
CA SER A 276 -32.29 -7.27 6.38
C SER A 276 -30.84 -7.21 5.92
N ASN A 277 -30.31 -5.99 5.80
CA ASN A 277 -28.88 -5.77 5.57
C ASN A 277 -27.99 -6.37 6.66
N LEU A 278 -28.49 -6.52 7.88
CA LEU A 278 -27.77 -7.14 9.00
C LEU A 278 -27.84 -8.68 9.01
N GLY A 279 -28.70 -9.29 8.19
CA GLY A 279 -28.92 -10.73 8.18
C GLY A 279 -30.38 -11.16 8.03
N GLN A 280 -30.60 -12.47 8.06
CA GLN A 280 -31.93 -13.08 8.06
C GLN A 280 -32.27 -13.63 9.45
N LEU A 281 -33.53 -13.57 9.85
CA LEU A 281 -34.04 -14.10 11.12
C LEU A 281 -35.42 -14.75 10.92
N ASN A 282 -35.56 -15.99 11.36
CA ASN A 282 -36.78 -16.78 11.31
C ASN A 282 -37.11 -17.31 12.71
N GLY A 283 -38.33 -17.07 13.20
CA GLY A 283 -38.73 -17.42 14.56
C GLY A 283 -40.14 -17.98 14.66
N SER A 284 -40.33 -18.89 15.62
CA SER A 284 -41.65 -19.37 16.04
C SER A 284 -41.61 -19.85 17.49
N GLY A 285 -42.78 -19.93 18.12
CA GLY A 285 -42.86 -20.39 19.50
C GLY A 285 -44.14 -19.99 20.21
N ASP A 286 -44.20 -20.26 21.50
CA ASP A 286 -45.30 -19.87 22.37
C ASP A 286 -44.83 -19.56 23.80
N ALA A 287 -45.63 -18.77 24.49
CA ALA A 287 -45.47 -18.43 25.89
C ALA A 287 -46.83 -18.40 26.57
N THR A 288 -46.90 -18.84 27.82
CA THR A 288 -48.09 -18.64 28.67
C THR A 288 -47.71 -17.69 29.80
N LEU A 289 -48.37 -16.55 29.93
CA LEU A 289 -48.09 -15.48 30.90
C LEU A 289 -48.81 -15.74 32.25
N ALA A 290 -48.84 -17.00 32.66
CA ALA A 290 -49.52 -17.52 33.85
C ALA A 290 -48.64 -18.58 34.53
N ASP A 291 -48.97 -18.95 35.76
CA ASP A 291 -48.29 -20.02 36.50
C ASP A 291 -46.77 -19.78 36.55
N ASN A 292 -45.94 -20.66 35.99
CA ASN A 292 -44.48 -20.48 35.99
C ASN A 292 -43.93 -19.72 34.76
N TRP A 293 -44.80 -19.17 33.93
CA TRP A 293 -44.46 -18.53 32.67
C TRP A 293 -43.71 -19.46 31.70
N PRO A 294 -44.33 -20.59 31.27
CA PRO A 294 -43.69 -21.50 30.32
C PRO A 294 -43.45 -20.81 28.98
N VAL A 295 -42.27 -21.02 28.42
CA VAL A 295 -41.82 -20.46 27.14
C VAL A 295 -41.21 -21.57 26.28
N ASN A 296 -41.45 -21.50 24.98
CA ASN A 296 -40.85 -22.38 24.00
C ASN A 296 -40.68 -21.60 22.68
N PHE A 297 -39.49 -21.07 22.43
CA PHE A 297 -39.16 -20.31 21.24
C PHE A 297 -37.96 -20.91 20.52
N THR A 298 -38.05 -21.01 19.19
CA THR A 298 -36.93 -21.33 18.32
C THR A 298 -36.69 -20.15 17.39
N LEU A 299 -35.45 -19.67 17.36
CA LEU A 299 -34.96 -18.60 16.49
C LEU A 299 -33.80 -19.13 15.65
N ASN A 300 -33.92 -19.06 14.33
CA ASN A 300 -32.86 -19.36 13.38
C ASN A 300 -32.48 -18.08 12.67
N GLY A 301 -31.20 -17.81 12.47
CA GLY A 301 -30.78 -16.62 11.75
C GLY A 301 -29.44 -16.78 11.05
N THR A 302 -29.18 -15.90 10.08
CA THR A 302 -27.88 -15.73 9.46
C THR A 302 -27.41 -14.30 9.64
N ALA A 303 -26.25 -14.08 10.26
CA ALA A 303 -25.70 -12.75 10.45
C ALA A 303 -24.96 -12.30 9.17
N ASN A 304 -25.17 -11.05 8.77
CA ASN A 304 -24.51 -10.40 7.64
C ASN A 304 -23.77 -9.13 8.09
N VAL A 305 -23.16 -9.17 9.27
CA VAL A 305 -22.41 -8.06 9.88
C VAL A 305 -20.98 -8.48 10.15
N ASP A 306 -19.99 -7.66 9.78
CA ASP A 306 -18.60 -7.94 10.12
C ASP A 306 -18.38 -7.78 11.64
N PRO A 307 -17.58 -8.65 12.30
CA PRO A 307 -16.81 -9.78 11.75
C PRO A 307 -17.59 -11.11 11.68
N LEU A 308 -18.90 -11.15 11.95
CA LEU A 308 -19.72 -12.37 11.98
C LEU A 308 -20.44 -12.66 10.65
N LYS A 309 -19.96 -12.13 9.54
CA LYS A 309 -20.64 -12.25 8.25
C LYS A 309 -20.68 -13.73 7.81
N GLY A 310 -21.90 -14.23 7.57
CA GLY A 310 -22.17 -15.63 7.25
C GLY A 310 -22.39 -16.54 8.47
N GLU A 311 -22.40 -16.01 9.70
CA GLU A 311 -22.67 -16.79 10.92
C GLU A 311 -24.10 -17.31 10.94
N LYS A 312 -24.25 -18.60 11.27
CA LYS A 312 -25.55 -19.27 11.33
C LYS A 312 -25.89 -19.54 12.78
N ILE A 313 -26.95 -18.92 13.26
CA ILE A 313 -27.37 -18.92 14.65
C ILE A 313 -28.65 -19.75 14.76
N LYS A 314 -28.65 -20.75 15.64
CA LYS A 314 -29.88 -21.41 16.11
C LYS A 314 -29.98 -21.26 17.62
N LEU A 315 -31.02 -20.60 18.09
CA LEU A 315 -31.31 -20.38 19.50
C LEU A 315 -32.65 -21.05 19.85
N ASP A 316 -32.61 -22.00 20.77
CA ASP A 316 -33.76 -22.68 21.34
C ASP A 316 -33.90 -22.21 22.80
N LEU A 317 -35.03 -21.59 23.15
CA LEU A 317 -35.37 -21.15 24.50
C LEU A 317 -36.59 -21.94 24.98
N GLY A 318 -36.45 -22.74 26.02
CA GLY A 318 -37.50 -23.61 26.54
C GLY A 318 -37.61 -23.56 28.07
N GLY A 319 -38.65 -24.15 28.62
CA GLY A 319 -38.83 -24.25 30.09
C GLY A 319 -39.79 -23.19 30.61
N ALA A 320 -39.52 -22.62 31.78
CA ALA A 320 -40.41 -21.65 32.42
C ALA A 320 -39.62 -20.53 33.11
N MET A 321 -40.00 -19.28 32.87
CA MET A 321 -39.26 -18.10 33.34
C MET A 321 -39.21 -17.98 34.88
N ARG A 322 -40.28 -18.39 35.59
CA ARG A 322 -40.32 -18.40 37.07
C ARG A 322 -39.72 -19.66 37.70
N ASP A 323 -39.37 -20.67 36.91
CA ASP A 323 -38.79 -21.93 37.37
C ASP A 323 -37.48 -22.20 36.61
N GLU A 324 -37.35 -23.33 35.90
CA GLU A 324 -36.17 -23.66 35.11
C GLU A 324 -36.29 -23.18 33.66
N LEU A 325 -35.42 -22.25 33.27
CA LEU A 325 -35.25 -21.78 31.90
C LEU A 325 -34.07 -22.50 31.24
N LYS A 326 -34.29 -23.03 30.03
CA LYS A 326 -33.29 -23.74 29.22
C LYS A 326 -32.98 -22.93 27.97
N LEU A 327 -31.70 -22.74 27.68
CA LEU A 327 -31.19 -22.07 26.50
C LEU A 327 -30.22 -23.00 25.78
N GLY A 328 -30.50 -23.31 24.53
CA GLY A 328 -29.58 -23.99 23.61
C GLY A 328 -29.20 -23.04 22.49
N LEU A 329 -27.90 -22.76 22.33
CA LEU A 329 -27.37 -21.91 21.26
C LEU A 329 -26.36 -22.72 20.44
N ASN A 330 -26.59 -22.79 19.13
CA ASN A 330 -25.72 -23.44 18.16
C ASN A 330 -25.26 -22.44 17.11
N LEU A 331 -23.94 -22.30 16.96
CA LEU A 331 -23.25 -21.47 15.97
C LEU A 331 -22.53 -22.38 14.98
N SER A 332 -22.71 -22.16 13.67
CA SER A 332 -22.22 -23.06 12.62
C SER A 332 -21.57 -22.38 11.41
N GLY A 333 -21.27 -21.09 11.48
CA GLY A 333 -20.56 -20.32 10.45
C GLY A 333 -19.06 -20.13 10.75
N PRO A 334 -18.49 -18.91 10.66
CA PRO A 334 -17.10 -18.62 11.04
C PRO A 334 -16.78 -18.97 12.50
N VAL A 335 -17.75 -18.91 13.40
CA VAL A 335 -17.67 -19.40 14.78
C VAL A 335 -18.45 -20.69 14.90
N ARG A 336 -17.77 -21.77 15.30
CA ARG A 336 -18.43 -23.04 15.63
C ARG A 336 -18.44 -23.23 17.13
N ALA A 337 -19.62 -23.12 17.75
CA ALA A 337 -19.76 -23.30 19.18
C ALA A 337 -21.17 -23.80 19.52
N GLN A 338 -21.27 -24.58 20.59
CA GLN A 338 -22.52 -25.01 21.18
C GLN A 338 -22.53 -24.61 22.65
N LEU A 339 -23.57 -23.91 23.06
CA LEU A 339 -23.81 -23.47 24.43
C LEU A 339 -25.15 -24.02 24.89
N ASP A 340 -25.10 -24.86 25.92
CA ASP A 340 -26.27 -25.35 26.63
C ASP A 340 -26.27 -24.73 28.03
N ALA A 341 -27.33 -23.99 28.38
CA ALA A 341 -27.48 -23.33 29.66
C ALA A 341 -28.84 -23.61 30.28
N THR A 342 -28.87 -23.84 31.59
CA THR A 342 -30.09 -23.96 32.39
C THR A 342 -29.99 -23.05 33.60
N THR A 343 -31.04 -22.29 33.90
CA THR A 343 -31.01 -21.30 34.99
C THR A 343 -32.37 -21.14 35.66
N GLN A 344 -32.36 -20.74 36.92
CA GLN A 344 -33.56 -20.37 37.68
C GLN A 344 -33.51 -18.88 38.04
N LEU A 345 -34.06 -18.02 37.19
CA LEU A 345 -33.96 -16.56 37.34
C LEU A 345 -34.69 -16.03 38.58
N ALA A 346 -35.76 -16.73 39.01
CA ALA A 346 -36.56 -16.41 40.19
C ALA A 346 -35.99 -16.99 41.51
N ALA A 347 -34.88 -17.74 41.45
CA ALA A 347 -34.23 -18.28 42.64
C ALA A 347 -33.09 -17.38 43.14
N VAL A 348 -33.02 -17.18 44.45
CA VAL A 348 -31.91 -16.47 45.12
C VAL A 348 -30.59 -17.16 44.79
N GLY A 349 -29.56 -16.35 44.50
CA GLY A 349 -28.22 -16.83 44.14
C GLY A 349 -28.04 -17.24 42.68
N LEU A 350 -29.05 -17.14 41.81
CA LEU A 350 -28.97 -17.50 40.38
C LEU A 350 -28.37 -18.91 40.13
N PRO A 351 -29.11 -19.99 40.41
CA PRO A 351 -28.71 -21.33 40.01
C PRO A 351 -28.51 -21.39 38.50
N LEU A 352 -27.31 -21.74 38.05
CA LEU A 352 -26.90 -21.78 36.66
C LEU A 352 -26.08 -23.05 36.41
N SER A 353 -26.42 -23.79 35.36
CA SER A 353 -25.58 -24.82 34.78
C SER A 353 -25.34 -24.49 33.31
N LEU A 354 -24.08 -24.34 32.92
CA LEU A 354 -23.65 -23.93 31.59
C LEU A 354 -22.60 -24.91 31.08
N HIS A 355 -22.75 -25.35 29.83
CA HIS A 355 -21.79 -26.15 29.08
C HIS A 355 -21.53 -25.50 27.72
N LEU A 356 -20.31 -25.01 27.52
CA LEU A 356 -19.86 -24.41 26.28
C LEU A 356 -18.81 -25.33 25.63
N THR A 357 -19.09 -25.78 24.42
CA THR A 357 -18.14 -26.56 23.61
C THR A 357 -17.84 -25.87 22.29
N SER A 358 -16.58 -25.95 21.86
CA SER A 358 -16.18 -25.50 20.52
C SER A 358 -15.02 -26.36 20.02
N PRO A 359 -15.09 -26.92 18.79
CA PRO A 359 -13.97 -27.66 18.22
C PRO A 359 -12.75 -26.74 18.00
N GLN A 360 -13.01 -25.48 17.65
CA GLN A 360 -11.98 -24.49 17.36
C GLN A 360 -12.57 -23.08 17.46
N LEU A 361 -12.00 -22.26 18.35
CA LEU A 361 -12.27 -20.84 18.48
C LEU A 361 -11.01 -20.06 18.11
N ARG A 362 -11.13 -19.02 17.30
CA ARG A 362 -9.99 -18.20 16.85
C ARG A 362 -10.22 -16.74 17.18
N TRP A 363 -9.14 -15.99 17.39
CA TRP A 363 -9.16 -14.55 17.52
C TRP A 363 -8.05 -13.91 16.68
N PRO A 364 -8.33 -12.85 15.89
CA PRO A 364 -9.64 -12.30 15.57
C PRO A 364 -10.58 -13.34 14.90
N LEU A 365 -11.90 -13.12 14.98
CA LEU A 365 -12.90 -14.05 14.43
C LEU A 365 -12.80 -14.16 12.89
N THR A 366 -12.27 -13.14 12.21
CA THR A 366 -12.02 -13.08 10.77
C THR A 366 -10.58 -12.67 10.47
N GLY A 367 -10.05 -13.13 9.34
CA GLY A 367 -8.66 -12.86 8.93
C GLY A 367 -7.65 -13.87 9.49
N THR A 368 -6.39 -13.45 9.61
CA THR A 368 -5.30 -14.28 10.15
C THR A 368 -5.47 -14.45 11.66
N ALA A 369 -5.64 -15.70 12.11
CA ALA A 369 -5.79 -16.03 13.52
C ALA A 369 -4.49 -15.77 14.28
N GLN A 370 -4.54 -14.87 15.26
CA GLN A 370 -3.43 -14.58 16.19
C GLN A 370 -3.46 -15.54 17.37
N TYR A 371 -4.66 -15.90 17.83
CA TYR A 371 -4.87 -16.84 18.93
C TYR A 371 -5.90 -17.87 18.54
N GLN A 372 -5.73 -19.08 19.03
CA GLN A 372 -6.61 -20.20 18.76
C GLN A 372 -6.75 -21.08 20.00
N ALA A 373 -7.98 -21.46 20.31
CA ALA A 373 -8.34 -22.46 21.31
C ALA A 373 -9.01 -23.64 20.59
N ASP A 374 -8.37 -24.80 20.65
CA ASP A 374 -8.81 -26.08 20.09
C ASP A 374 -9.48 -26.92 21.18
N ASN A 375 -10.56 -27.62 20.82
CA ASN A 375 -11.32 -28.50 21.71
C ASN A 375 -11.69 -27.82 23.05
N LEU A 376 -12.29 -26.63 22.97
CA LEU A 376 -12.78 -25.90 24.12
C LEU A 376 -13.95 -26.68 24.75
N ASP A 377 -13.82 -27.00 26.02
CA ASP A 377 -14.87 -27.55 26.88
C ASP A 377 -14.87 -26.75 28.19
N TYR A 378 -15.90 -25.93 28.38
CA TYR A 378 -16.08 -25.12 29.56
C TYR A 378 -17.40 -25.47 30.25
N GLN A 379 -17.33 -25.78 31.54
CA GLN A 379 -18.49 -26.14 32.35
C GLN A 379 -18.53 -25.25 33.58
N PHE A 380 -19.73 -24.75 33.89
CA PHE A 380 -20.03 -24.01 35.12
C PHE A 380 -21.31 -24.60 35.73
N LYS A 381 -21.32 -24.84 37.04
CA LYS A 381 -22.48 -25.40 37.74
C LYS A 381 -22.58 -24.88 39.17
N GLY A 382 -23.75 -24.42 39.58
CA GLY A 382 -24.06 -24.05 40.96
C GLY A 382 -24.79 -22.72 41.06
N LYS A 383 -24.69 -22.06 42.21
CA LYS A 383 -25.23 -20.72 42.46
C LYS A 383 -24.07 -19.74 42.61
N ALA A 384 -24.31 -18.44 42.46
CA ALA A 384 -23.33 -17.40 42.75
C ALA A 384 -22.72 -17.53 44.17
N THR A 385 -23.45 -18.12 45.12
CA THR A 385 -22.99 -18.38 46.50
C THR A 385 -22.27 -19.71 46.70
N ASP A 386 -22.27 -20.61 45.71
CA ASP A 386 -21.55 -21.89 45.72
C ASP A 386 -21.56 -22.48 44.29
N TYR A 387 -20.46 -22.30 43.56
CA TYR A 387 -20.31 -22.78 42.19
C TYR A 387 -19.00 -23.54 41.99
N VAL A 388 -19.01 -24.42 40.99
CA VAL A 388 -17.84 -25.10 40.44
C VAL A 388 -17.69 -24.75 38.96
N MET A 389 -16.45 -24.64 38.50
CA MET A 389 -16.13 -24.45 37.09
C MET A 389 -14.99 -25.38 36.66
N SER A 390 -15.02 -25.81 35.41
CA SER A 390 -13.89 -26.49 34.77
C SER A 390 -13.71 -25.99 33.34
N LEU A 391 -12.44 -25.93 32.91
CA LEU A 391 -12.05 -25.59 31.55
C LEU A 391 -11.01 -26.59 31.07
N ARG A 392 -11.20 -27.13 29.87
CA ARG A 392 -10.24 -27.93 29.13
C ARG A 392 -10.12 -27.37 27.72
N THR A 393 -8.90 -27.09 27.26
CA THR A 393 -8.65 -26.62 25.88
C THR A 393 -7.17 -26.74 25.52
N ALA A 394 -6.84 -26.78 24.23
CA ALA A 394 -5.48 -26.58 23.75
C ALA A 394 -5.36 -25.20 23.08
N VAL A 395 -4.43 -24.37 23.51
CA VAL A 395 -4.23 -23.01 23.01
C VAL A 395 -2.93 -22.88 22.21
N LYS A 396 -2.92 -22.02 21.19
CA LYS A 396 -1.72 -21.61 20.45
C LYS A 396 -1.92 -20.21 19.88
N GLY A 397 -0.82 -19.51 19.60
CA GLY A 397 -0.91 -18.20 18.98
C GLY A 397 0.43 -17.54 18.69
N GLU A 398 0.37 -16.32 18.18
CA GLU A 398 1.53 -15.47 17.97
C GLU A 398 2.25 -15.22 19.32
N GLY A 399 3.51 -15.64 19.42
CA GLY A 399 4.27 -15.57 20.67
C GLY A 399 3.85 -16.58 21.76
N LEU A 400 2.78 -17.35 21.56
CA LEU A 400 2.27 -18.33 22.53
C LEU A 400 2.49 -19.76 22.03
N PRO A 401 3.42 -20.54 22.63
CA PRO A 401 3.68 -21.90 22.19
C PRO A 401 2.45 -22.78 22.41
N PRO A 402 2.23 -23.83 21.60
CA PRO A 402 1.14 -24.77 21.80
C PRO A 402 1.12 -25.30 23.24
N ALA A 403 -0.01 -25.12 23.91
CA ALA A 403 -0.17 -25.46 25.32
C ALA A 403 -1.55 -26.10 25.59
N THR A 404 -1.60 -27.09 26.46
CA THR A 404 -2.88 -27.63 26.98
C THR A 404 -3.22 -26.96 28.30
N VAL A 405 -4.46 -26.47 28.43
CA VAL A 405 -4.99 -25.84 29.64
C VAL A 405 -6.00 -26.77 30.29
N ALA A 406 -5.80 -27.07 31.57
CA ALA A 406 -6.78 -27.73 32.42
C ALA A 406 -6.96 -26.93 33.71
N LEU A 407 -8.13 -26.34 33.91
CA LEU A 407 -8.49 -25.54 35.08
C LEU A 407 -9.69 -26.17 35.79
N ASP A 408 -9.59 -26.33 37.11
CA ASP A 408 -10.68 -26.70 38.00
C ASP A 408 -10.72 -25.70 39.16
N GLY A 409 -11.89 -25.15 39.43
CA GLY A 409 -12.07 -24.17 40.49
C GLY A 409 -13.48 -24.15 41.05
N LYS A 410 -13.61 -23.56 42.24
CA LYS A 410 -14.88 -23.37 42.92
C LYS A 410 -14.91 -22.03 43.62
N GLY A 411 -16.07 -21.43 43.78
CA GLY A 411 -16.15 -20.13 44.42
C GLY A 411 -17.55 -19.77 44.87
N ASN A 412 -17.65 -18.59 45.41
CA ASN A 412 -18.88 -17.96 45.85
C ASN A 412 -18.78 -16.43 45.66
N VAL A 413 -19.69 -15.67 46.27
CA VAL A 413 -19.70 -14.20 46.20
C VAL A 413 -18.57 -13.55 46.99
N GLU A 414 -17.82 -14.30 47.80
CA GLU A 414 -16.76 -13.80 48.69
C GLU A 414 -15.36 -14.28 48.28
N GLN A 415 -15.22 -15.43 47.64
CA GLN A 415 -13.92 -16.03 47.32
C GLN A 415 -13.96 -16.99 46.12
N PHE A 416 -12.81 -17.26 45.55
CA PHE A 416 -12.56 -18.28 44.54
C PHE A 416 -11.32 -19.12 44.91
N SER A 417 -11.53 -20.42 45.01
CA SER A 417 -10.50 -21.45 45.16
C SER A 417 -10.21 -22.07 43.81
N LEU A 418 -9.02 -21.81 43.30
CA LEU A 418 -8.44 -22.52 42.17
C LEU A 418 -7.77 -23.79 42.68
N ASP A 419 -8.50 -24.91 42.59
CA ASP A 419 -8.05 -26.22 43.07
C ASP A 419 -6.87 -26.73 42.22
N LYS A 420 -6.92 -26.48 40.90
CA LYS A 420 -5.80 -26.79 39.99
C LYS A 420 -5.92 -26.00 38.68
N LEU A 421 -4.87 -25.29 38.31
CA LEU A 421 -4.60 -24.88 36.93
C LEU A 421 -3.33 -25.57 36.46
N ARG A 422 -3.44 -26.44 35.46
CA ARG A 422 -2.32 -27.09 34.78
C ARG A 422 -2.18 -26.56 33.37
N LEU A 423 -1.02 -26.01 33.07
CA LEU A 423 -0.60 -25.62 31.72
C LEU A 423 0.49 -26.58 31.25
N GLY A 424 0.19 -27.42 30.27
CA GLY A 424 1.16 -28.32 29.62
C GLY A 424 1.74 -27.64 28.39
N ALA A 425 2.96 -27.10 28.49
CA ALA A 425 3.61 -26.35 27.41
C ALA A 425 5.11 -26.58 27.44
N LEU A 426 5.80 -26.40 26.31
CA LEU A 426 7.27 -26.43 26.25
C LEU A 426 7.86 -27.74 26.82
N GLN A 427 7.22 -28.89 26.57
CA GLN A 427 7.61 -30.22 27.10
C GLN A 427 7.53 -30.39 28.64
N GLY A 428 7.02 -29.39 29.36
CA GLY A 428 6.85 -29.40 30.81
C GLY A 428 5.43 -29.03 31.26
N ASN A 429 5.27 -28.83 32.57
CA ASN A 429 4.02 -28.44 33.19
C ASN A 429 4.21 -27.24 34.12
N VAL A 430 3.24 -26.34 34.11
CA VAL A 430 3.05 -25.30 35.11
C VAL A 430 1.78 -25.64 35.89
N ASP A 431 1.92 -25.87 37.20
CA ASP A 431 0.80 -26.11 38.11
C ASP A 431 0.61 -24.89 39.01
N LEU A 432 -0.60 -24.35 39.07
CA LEU A 432 -0.98 -23.25 39.94
C LEU A 432 -2.17 -23.66 40.82
N THR A 433 -2.02 -23.45 42.13
CA THR A 433 -3.12 -23.47 43.10
C THR A 433 -3.25 -22.09 43.71
N ALA A 434 -4.48 -21.58 43.86
CA ALA A 434 -4.69 -20.27 44.41
C ALA A 434 -6.00 -20.18 45.21
N LEU A 435 -6.01 -19.36 46.25
CA LEU A 435 -7.22 -18.91 46.93
C LEU A 435 -7.26 -17.39 46.85
N VAL A 436 -8.32 -16.84 46.27
CA VAL A 436 -8.57 -15.40 46.17
C VAL A 436 -9.83 -15.09 46.98
N ASP A 437 -9.74 -14.21 47.97
CA ASP A 437 -10.85 -13.78 48.82
C ASP A 437 -11.08 -12.29 48.56
N TRP A 438 -12.31 -11.86 48.30
CA TRP A 438 -12.71 -10.48 48.12
C TRP A 438 -13.91 -10.10 49.02
N SER A 439 -14.13 -10.85 50.10
CA SER A 439 -15.20 -10.65 51.09
C SER A 439 -15.17 -9.23 51.69
N LYS A 440 -13.96 -8.77 52.03
CA LYS A 440 -13.68 -7.42 52.54
C LYS A 440 -12.70 -6.66 51.66
N ALA A 441 -11.61 -7.32 51.31
CA ALA A 441 -10.52 -6.81 50.50
C ALA A 441 -10.06 -7.94 49.59
N ILE A 442 -9.63 -7.63 48.37
CA ILE A 442 -9.08 -8.65 47.47
C ILE A 442 -7.76 -9.14 48.09
N SER A 443 -7.70 -10.37 48.57
CA SER A 443 -6.52 -11.01 49.11
C SER A 443 -6.30 -12.34 48.43
N TRP A 444 -5.03 -12.75 48.29
CA TRP A 444 -4.72 -14.00 47.63
C TRP A 444 -3.60 -14.75 48.34
N ARG A 445 -3.61 -16.06 48.16
CA ARG A 445 -2.49 -16.97 48.40
C ARG A 445 -2.37 -17.86 47.18
N SER A 446 -1.19 -17.94 46.59
CA SER A 446 -0.94 -18.78 45.44
C SER A 446 0.38 -19.51 45.53
N GLU A 447 0.40 -20.70 44.94
CA GLU A 447 1.59 -21.53 44.79
C GLU A 447 1.69 -21.94 43.33
N LEU A 448 2.78 -21.54 42.69
CA LEU A 448 3.13 -21.86 41.32
C LEU A 448 4.29 -22.85 41.33
N THR A 449 4.12 -24.00 40.68
CA THR A 449 5.17 -25.02 40.49
C THR A 449 5.46 -25.16 39.01
N LEU A 450 6.75 -25.05 38.65
CA LEU A 450 7.28 -25.29 37.31
C LEU A 450 7.96 -26.65 37.31
N SER A 451 7.64 -27.51 36.35
CA SER A 451 8.22 -28.84 36.22
C SER A 451 8.60 -29.15 34.77
N GLY A 452 9.90 -29.20 34.49
CA GLY A 452 10.45 -29.61 33.20
C GLY A 452 10.20 -28.64 32.05
N ILE A 453 10.02 -27.34 32.32
CA ILE A 453 9.77 -26.34 31.26
C ILE A 453 11.01 -26.24 30.37
N ASN A 454 10.92 -26.65 29.10
CA ASN A 454 12.02 -26.67 28.15
C ASN A 454 11.76 -25.76 26.94
N THR A 455 12.43 -24.61 26.91
CA THR A 455 12.24 -23.59 25.87
C THR A 455 13.00 -23.89 24.56
N ALA A 456 13.79 -24.98 24.48
CA ALA A 456 14.74 -25.22 23.40
C ALA A 456 14.13 -25.28 21.99
N ARG A 457 12.86 -25.72 21.86
CA ARG A 457 12.16 -25.73 20.56
C ARG A 457 11.66 -24.34 20.14
N GLN A 458 11.25 -23.52 21.10
CA GLN A 458 10.66 -22.21 20.85
C GLN A 458 11.72 -21.13 20.66
N TYR A 459 12.81 -21.22 21.45
CA TYR A 459 13.94 -20.31 21.42
C TYR A 459 15.24 -21.12 21.28
N PRO A 460 15.58 -21.62 20.08
CA PRO A 460 16.77 -22.47 19.85
C PRO A 460 18.09 -21.78 20.18
N ASP A 461 18.14 -20.46 20.06
CA ASP A 461 19.32 -19.64 20.39
C ASP A 461 19.49 -19.44 21.91
N TRP A 462 18.43 -19.71 22.67
CA TRP A 462 18.34 -19.52 24.12
C TRP A 462 17.56 -20.65 24.84
N PRO A 463 18.00 -21.92 24.71
CA PRO A 463 17.31 -23.05 25.32
C PRO A 463 17.46 -22.99 26.82
N ALA A 464 16.36 -23.04 27.56
CA ALA A 464 16.32 -23.09 29.01
C ALA A 464 15.50 -24.29 29.46
N LYS A 465 15.98 -25.02 30.47
CA LYS A 465 15.17 -25.95 31.25
C LYS A 465 15.02 -25.40 32.65
N LEU A 466 13.79 -25.23 33.13
CA LEU A 466 13.50 -24.62 34.42
C LEU A 466 12.54 -25.49 35.23
N ASP A 467 12.86 -25.61 36.51
CA ASP A 467 12.07 -26.23 37.55
C ASP A 467 12.02 -25.27 38.75
N GLY A 468 10.95 -25.29 39.53
CA GLY A 468 10.91 -24.46 40.72
C GLY A 468 9.54 -24.24 41.31
N LYS A 469 9.53 -23.48 42.40
CA LYS A 469 8.34 -23.15 43.17
C LYS A 469 8.38 -21.67 43.55
N ILE A 470 7.25 -21.00 43.33
CA ILE A 470 7.02 -19.62 43.75
C ILE A 470 5.74 -19.59 44.58
N ALA A 471 5.86 -19.19 45.85
CA ALA A 471 4.71 -18.94 46.71
C ALA A 471 4.51 -17.43 46.83
N THR A 472 3.27 -16.96 46.64
CA THR A 472 2.91 -15.55 46.82
C THR A 472 1.70 -15.41 47.72
N ARG A 473 1.65 -14.32 48.49
CA ARG A 473 0.46 -13.89 49.22
C ARG A 473 0.37 -12.38 49.18
N GLY A 474 -0.84 -11.84 49.12
CA GLY A 474 -1.02 -10.40 49.08
C GLY A 474 -2.45 -9.97 49.35
N SER A 475 -2.66 -8.66 49.39
CA SER A 475 -3.98 -8.04 49.46
C SER A 475 -4.02 -6.68 48.79
N LEU A 476 -5.19 -6.28 48.33
CA LEU A 476 -5.54 -5.02 47.68
C LEU A 476 -6.83 -4.49 48.33
N TYR A 477 -6.76 -3.31 48.95
CA TYR A 477 -7.88 -2.63 49.59
C TYR A 477 -7.75 -1.13 49.41
N GLY A 478 -8.81 -0.44 48.95
CA GLY A 478 -8.81 1.02 48.76
C GLY A 478 -7.64 1.52 47.91
N GLY A 479 -7.30 0.82 46.83
CA GLY A 479 -6.15 1.15 45.96
C GLY A 479 -4.76 0.85 46.56
N SER A 480 -4.69 0.38 47.81
CA SER A 480 -3.44 0.00 48.47
C SER A 480 -3.21 -1.51 48.40
N TRP A 481 -2.08 -1.94 47.84
CA TRP A 481 -1.64 -3.32 47.73
C TRP A 481 -0.52 -3.65 48.71
N GLN A 482 -0.43 -4.91 49.11
CA GLN A 482 0.74 -5.51 49.75
C GLN A 482 0.98 -6.89 49.17
N VAL A 483 2.23 -7.26 48.99
CA VAL A 483 2.64 -8.56 48.45
C VAL A 483 3.81 -9.11 49.26
N SER A 484 3.81 -10.41 49.45
CA SER A 484 4.91 -11.16 50.04
C SER A 484 5.15 -12.38 49.17
N VAL A 485 6.39 -12.56 48.75
CA VAL A 485 6.93 -13.74 48.10
C VAL A 485 7.80 -14.46 49.14
N PRO A 486 7.20 -15.27 50.03
CA PRO A 486 7.95 -15.95 51.09
C PRO A 486 8.91 -17.01 50.56
N GLN A 487 8.65 -17.55 49.36
CA GLN A 487 9.50 -18.55 48.72
C GLN A 487 9.60 -18.25 47.23
N LEU A 488 10.79 -17.84 46.79
CA LEU A 488 11.24 -17.88 45.41
C LEU A 488 12.33 -18.96 45.34
N GLN A 489 12.09 -20.03 44.59
CA GLN A 489 13.08 -21.07 44.34
C GLN A 489 12.96 -21.55 42.89
N LEU A 490 13.85 -21.08 42.04
CA LEU A 490 13.97 -21.51 40.65
C LEU A 490 15.33 -22.16 40.45
N LYS A 491 15.37 -23.27 39.73
CA LYS A 491 16.60 -23.98 39.37
C LYS A 491 16.51 -24.51 37.95
N GLY A 492 17.64 -24.71 37.30
CA GLY A 492 17.66 -25.32 35.99
C GLY A 492 18.93 -25.02 35.23
N ASN A 493 18.83 -24.98 33.91
CA ASN A 493 19.92 -24.58 33.05
C ASN A 493 19.46 -23.71 31.90
N VAL A 494 20.23 -22.68 31.59
CA VAL A 494 20.12 -21.90 30.34
C VAL A 494 21.34 -22.26 29.50
N LYS A 495 21.12 -22.84 28.32
CA LYS A 495 22.15 -23.55 27.54
C LYS A 495 22.82 -24.63 28.38
N GLN A 496 24.12 -24.50 28.61
CA GLN A 496 24.93 -25.38 29.46
C GLN A 496 25.17 -24.80 30.87
N ASN A 497 24.69 -23.58 31.15
CA ASN A 497 24.93 -22.92 32.42
C ASN A 497 23.81 -23.23 33.41
N ALA A 498 24.17 -23.66 34.61
CA ALA A 498 23.21 -23.77 35.71
C ALA A 498 22.63 -22.39 36.03
N VAL A 499 21.32 -22.30 36.23
CA VAL A 499 20.64 -21.09 36.71
C VAL A 499 19.93 -21.41 38.01
N SER A 500 20.02 -20.51 38.98
CA SER A 500 19.15 -20.55 40.15
C SER A 500 18.76 -19.15 40.60
N ALA A 501 17.57 -19.05 41.19
CA ALA A 501 17.11 -17.83 41.85
C ALA A 501 16.41 -18.23 43.13
N ASP A 502 16.97 -17.79 44.25
CA ASP A 502 16.53 -18.17 45.59
C ASP A 502 16.39 -16.93 46.47
N GLY A 503 15.29 -16.81 47.21
CA GLY A 503 15.11 -15.69 48.13
C GLY A 503 13.69 -15.47 48.60
N SER A 504 13.51 -14.34 49.28
CA SER A 504 12.19 -13.83 49.68
C SER A 504 12.15 -12.31 49.61
N LEU A 505 10.96 -11.76 49.40
CA LEU A 505 10.73 -10.32 49.39
C LEU A 505 9.30 -10.01 49.83
N LYS A 506 9.10 -8.83 50.43
CA LYS A 506 7.76 -8.27 50.69
C LYS A 506 7.75 -6.79 50.32
N GLY A 507 6.60 -6.32 49.81
CA GLY A 507 6.40 -4.96 49.29
C GLY A 507 4.98 -4.46 49.54
N ASN A 508 4.76 -3.15 49.47
CA ASN A 508 3.42 -2.55 49.49
C ASN A 508 3.29 -1.27 48.64
N SER A 509 2.08 -0.74 48.54
CA SER A 509 1.72 0.50 47.83
C SER A 509 2.43 1.76 48.31
N TYR A 510 3.03 1.74 49.49
CA TYR A 510 3.77 2.88 50.04
C TYR A 510 5.26 2.81 49.68
N ASN A 511 5.63 1.98 48.68
CA ASN A 511 7.01 1.70 48.29
C ASN A 511 7.87 1.14 49.44
N GLN A 512 7.25 0.51 50.44
CA GLN A 512 7.98 -0.15 51.50
C GLN A 512 8.33 -1.57 51.06
N TRP A 513 9.60 -1.81 50.74
CA TRP A 513 10.12 -3.12 50.38
C TRP A 513 11.10 -3.61 51.44
N ASP A 514 11.03 -4.89 51.74
CA ASP A 514 12.00 -5.58 52.57
C ASP A 514 12.45 -6.82 51.80
N ILE A 515 13.75 -6.85 51.53
CA ILE A 515 14.43 -7.86 50.72
C ILE A 515 15.53 -8.46 51.62
N PRO A 516 15.19 -9.48 52.44
CA PRO A 516 16.17 -10.16 53.30
C PRO A 516 17.39 -10.67 52.52
N GLY A 517 17.15 -11.12 51.29
CA GLY A 517 18.16 -11.54 50.33
C GLY A 517 17.53 -12.21 49.12
N VAL A 518 17.93 -11.79 47.93
CA VAL A 518 17.65 -12.47 46.67
C VAL A 518 19.00 -12.77 46.02
N HIS A 519 19.28 -14.06 45.84
CA HIS A 519 20.49 -14.57 45.23
C HIS A 519 20.15 -15.14 43.85
N ILE A 520 20.77 -14.59 42.80
CA ILE A 520 20.57 -15.03 41.42
C ILE A 520 21.91 -15.52 40.88
N VAL A 521 21.93 -16.78 40.44
CA VAL A 521 23.10 -17.44 39.84
C VAL A 521 22.81 -17.73 38.37
N LEU A 522 23.73 -17.37 37.49
CA LEU A 522 23.72 -17.77 36.09
C LEU A 522 25.13 -18.22 35.67
N GLY A 523 25.35 -19.53 35.70
CA GLY A 523 26.64 -20.16 35.47
C GLY A 523 27.63 -19.82 36.58
N ARG A 524 28.56 -18.92 36.29
CA ARG A 524 29.54 -18.39 37.26
C ARG A 524 29.24 -16.96 37.71
N ASN A 525 28.15 -16.37 37.21
CA ASN A 525 27.77 -15.00 37.52
C ASN A 525 26.78 -14.99 38.67
N ASN A 526 27.03 -14.14 39.65
CA ASN A 526 26.22 -13.98 40.84
C ASN A 526 25.73 -12.53 40.96
N LEU A 527 24.46 -12.38 41.31
CA LEU A 527 23.85 -11.11 41.70
C LEU A 527 23.18 -11.30 43.05
N ASP A 528 23.65 -10.53 44.02
CA ASP A 528 23.11 -10.50 45.38
C ASP A 528 22.44 -9.16 45.64
N VAL A 529 21.15 -9.19 45.95
CA VAL A 529 20.36 -8.00 46.30
C VAL A 529 19.80 -8.17 47.72
N LYS A 530 20.04 -7.21 48.59
CA LYS A 530 19.52 -7.20 49.96
C LYS A 530 19.24 -5.79 50.46
N GLY A 531 18.36 -5.69 51.45
CA GLY A 531 18.09 -4.46 52.18
C GLY A 531 16.61 -4.07 52.17
N SER A 532 16.34 -2.80 52.46
CA SER A 532 14.99 -2.28 52.61
C SER A 532 14.80 -0.94 51.89
N LEU A 533 13.59 -0.74 51.37
CA LEU A 533 13.04 0.52 50.89
C LEU A 533 11.89 0.92 51.81
N GLY A 534 11.81 2.17 52.24
CA GLY A 534 10.76 2.66 53.13
C GLY A 534 11.09 4.09 53.56
N ASP A 535 10.86 4.42 54.84
CA ASP A 535 11.27 5.71 55.40
C ASP A 535 12.79 5.91 55.28
N ALA A 536 13.55 4.82 55.47
CA ALA A 536 14.97 4.74 55.14
C ALA A 536 15.19 3.89 53.89
N LEU A 537 15.98 4.41 52.96
CA LEU A 537 16.54 3.71 51.83
C LEU A 537 17.84 3.04 52.28
N ASN A 538 17.91 1.71 52.23
CA ASN A 538 19.10 0.94 52.55
C ASN A 538 19.15 -0.32 51.68
N LEU A 539 19.55 -0.16 50.42
CA LEU A 539 19.65 -1.26 49.46
C LEU A 539 21.11 -1.48 49.05
N ASP A 540 21.51 -2.74 49.01
CA ASP A 540 22.82 -3.20 48.56
C ASP A 540 22.64 -4.19 47.41
N ALA A 541 23.30 -3.90 46.28
CA ALA A 541 23.47 -4.83 45.19
C ALA A 541 24.95 -5.10 44.97
N THR A 542 25.34 -6.37 45.00
CA THR A 542 26.70 -6.82 44.67
C THR A 542 26.65 -7.62 43.37
N ILE A 543 27.48 -7.21 42.41
CA ILE A 543 27.60 -7.87 41.11
C ILE A 543 28.95 -8.56 41.09
N ASP A 544 28.96 -9.89 40.96
CA ASP A 544 30.17 -10.67 40.69
C ASP A 544 29.91 -11.54 39.45
N ALA A 545 30.18 -10.98 38.28
CA ALA A 545 29.99 -11.62 36.99
C ALA A 545 31.35 -11.83 36.28
N PRO A 546 32.14 -12.85 36.66
CA PRO A 546 33.44 -13.15 36.07
C PRO A 546 33.36 -13.69 34.63
N HIS A 547 32.17 -14.12 34.17
CA HIS A 547 31.97 -14.68 32.84
C HIS A 547 30.55 -14.37 32.34
N LEU A 548 30.30 -13.15 31.88
CA LEU A 548 29.02 -12.77 31.26
C LEU A 548 28.73 -13.54 29.96
N ASP A 549 29.71 -14.31 29.48
CA ASP A 549 29.58 -15.17 28.32
C ASP A 549 28.42 -16.15 28.53
N ASN A 550 27.52 -16.23 27.54
CA ASN A 550 26.34 -17.08 27.59
C ASN A 550 25.30 -16.68 28.67
N ALA A 551 25.37 -15.46 29.21
CA ALA A 551 24.31 -14.87 30.05
C ALA A 551 23.18 -14.22 29.23
N LEU A 552 23.48 -13.69 28.03
CA LEU A 552 22.56 -13.33 26.93
C LEU A 552 23.20 -13.66 25.56
N PRO A 553 22.45 -13.80 24.45
CA PRO A 553 23.04 -14.03 23.13
C PRO A 553 23.99 -12.88 22.78
N GLY A 554 25.24 -13.22 22.44
CA GLY A 554 26.27 -12.24 22.10
C GLY A 554 26.86 -11.47 23.29
N LEU A 555 26.33 -11.62 24.51
CA LEU A 555 26.85 -10.97 25.71
C LEU A 555 28.11 -11.70 26.21
N GLY A 556 29.11 -10.94 26.67
CA GLY A 556 30.31 -11.49 27.30
C GLY A 556 31.14 -10.43 28.01
N GLY A 557 32.23 -10.88 28.63
CA GLY A 557 33.12 -10.04 29.44
C GLY A 557 32.96 -10.25 30.94
N VAL A 558 33.53 -9.33 31.71
CA VAL A 558 33.57 -9.35 33.18
C VAL A 558 32.92 -8.09 33.71
N ALA A 559 32.07 -8.22 34.73
CA ALA A 559 31.55 -7.09 35.49
C ALA A 559 31.63 -7.39 36.99
N LYS A 560 32.22 -6.47 37.76
CA LYS A 560 32.31 -6.55 39.22
C LYS A 560 32.05 -5.20 39.84
N GLY A 561 31.34 -5.18 40.95
CA GLY A 561 31.20 -3.95 41.73
C GLY A 561 30.01 -3.95 42.66
N THR A 562 29.78 -2.79 43.28
CA THR A 562 28.72 -2.60 44.25
C THR A 562 27.91 -1.35 43.95
N ILE A 563 26.61 -1.44 44.19
CA ILE A 563 25.69 -0.31 44.16
C ILE A 563 25.01 -0.26 45.51
N LYS A 564 25.08 0.89 46.18
CA LYS A 564 24.46 1.12 47.48
C LYS A 564 23.53 2.31 47.37
N ALA A 565 22.29 2.11 47.76
CA ALA A 565 21.32 3.18 47.94
C ALA A 565 21.10 3.40 49.44
N ARG A 566 21.24 4.65 49.88
CA ARG A 566 21.19 5.10 51.29
C ARG A 566 20.29 6.32 51.43
N GLY A 567 19.92 6.71 52.64
CA GLY A 567 19.17 7.95 52.92
C GLY A 567 17.65 7.70 53.02
N THR A 568 16.83 8.53 52.37
CA THR A 568 15.37 8.34 52.28
C THR A 568 14.93 8.39 50.82
N LEU A 569 13.68 8.05 50.51
CA LEU A 569 13.14 8.22 49.15
C LEU A 569 13.14 9.68 48.67
N GLN A 570 13.02 10.64 49.60
CA GLN A 570 13.05 12.09 49.30
C GLN A 570 14.48 12.64 49.25
N ALA A 571 15.40 12.01 49.99
CA ALA A 571 16.80 12.40 50.11
C ALA A 571 17.74 11.21 49.86
N PRO A 572 17.72 10.58 48.66
CA PRO A 572 18.53 9.41 48.40
C PRO A 572 20.01 9.78 48.24
N GLN A 573 20.88 8.90 48.70
CA GLN A 573 22.30 8.85 48.36
C GLN A 573 22.56 7.58 47.57
N LEU A 574 23.14 7.72 46.39
CA LEU A 574 23.55 6.63 45.53
C LEU A 574 25.08 6.57 45.50
N LEU A 575 25.63 5.43 45.91
CA LEU A 575 27.04 5.11 45.83
C LEU A 575 27.21 3.99 44.79
N ALA A 576 28.07 4.20 43.81
CA ALA A 576 28.37 3.20 42.79
C ALA A 576 29.89 3.08 42.61
N ASP A 577 30.40 1.85 42.69
CA ASP A 577 31.75 1.48 42.27
C ASP A 577 31.61 0.25 41.38
N LEU A 578 31.66 0.46 40.07
CA LEU A 578 31.48 -0.57 39.06
C LEU A 578 32.68 -0.60 38.11
N ASN A 579 33.24 -1.79 37.94
CA ASN A 579 34.32 -2.08 37.00
C ASN A 579 33.87 -3.20 36.07
N ALA A 580 33.93 -2.94 34.76
CA ALA A 580 33.67 -3.96 33.75
C ALA A 580 34.79 -3.98 32.70
N THR A 581 35.16 -5.17 32.25
CA THR A 581 36.25 -5.37 31.28
C THR A 581 35.86 -6.37 30.22
N GLY A 582 36.28 -6.12 28.98
CA GLY A 582 36.02 -6.99 27.83
C GLY A 582 34.53 -7.17 27.54
N LEU A 583 33.72 -6.14 27.80
CA LEU A 583 32.28 -6.19 27.55
C LEU A 583 32.03 -6.31 26.06
N ARG A 584 31.25 -7.32 25.69
CA ARG A 584 30.83 -7.55 24.30
C ARG A 584 29.35 -7.82 24.28
N TRP A 585 28.62 -7.21 23.34
CA TRP A 585 27.24 -7.52 23.07
C TRP A 585 26.94 -7.29 21.60
N GLN A 586 26.68 -8.36 20.85
CA GLN A 586 26.50 -8.29 19.39
C GLN A 586 27.72 -7.62 18.72
N GLN A 587 27.52 -6.46 18.07
CA GLN A 587 28.58 -5.67 17.44
C GLN A 587 29.26 -4.67 18.39
N LEU A 588 28.68 -4.43 19.58
CA LEU A 588 29.25 -3.54 20.58
C LEU A 588 30.39 -4.24 21.33
N GLN A 589 31.56 -3.61 21.35
CA GLN A 589 32.73 -4.08 22.09
C GLN A 589 33.28 -2.92 22.92
N ILE A 590 33.56 -3.16 24.20
CA ILE A 590 34.15 -2.18 25.11
C ILE A 590 35.26 -2.86 25.91
N ARG A 591 36.50 -2.36 25.82
CA ARG A 591 37.61 -2.94 26.59
C ARG A 591 37.41 -2.74 28.08
N ARG A 592 37.04 -1.54 28.52
CA ARG A 592 36.93 -1.21 29.95
C ARG A 592 35.90 -0.13 30.21
N VAL A 593 35.10 -0.33 31.25
CA VAL A 593 34.21 0.68 31.83
C VAL A 593 34.53 0.77 33.31
N THR A 594 34.73 2.00 33.80
CA THR A 594 34.82 2.29 35.23
C THR A 594 33.84 3.39 35.58
N LEU A 595 33.01 3.16 36.58
CA LEU A 595 32.04 4.11 37.10
C LEU A 595 32.25 4.27 38.61
N ASP A 596 32.58 5.49 39.03
CA ASP A 596 32.67 5.93 40.42
C ASP A 596 31.65 7.05 40.62
N GLY A 597 30.73 6.88 41.56
CA GLY A 597 29.67 7.86 41.81
C GLY A 597 29.27 7.96 43.27
N ASP A 598 29.19 9.18 43.80
CA ASP A 598 28.52 9.54 45.07
C ASP A 598 27.58 10.70 44.76
N VAL A 599 26.29 10.42 44.62
CA VAL A 599 25.26 11.41 44.33
C VAL A 599 24.23 11.43 45.43
N ARG A 600 23.98 12.59 46.01
CA ARG A 600 23.04 12.83 47.11
C ARG A 600 21.98 13.79 46.62
N SER A 601 20.73 13.58 47.04
CA SER A 601 19.59 14.40 46.65
C SER A 601 18.78 14.85 47.87
N SER A 602 19.47 15.30 48.93
CA SER A 602 18.85 15.85 50.14
C SER A 602 18.20 17.23 49.88
N ASP A 603 18.46 18.24 50.72
CA ASP A 603 17.93 19.60 50.50
C ASP A 603 18.34 20.20 49.13
N GLN A 604 19.47 19.74 48.61
CA GLN A 604 19.98 20.00 47.26
C GLN A 604 20.59 18.72 46.69
N VAL A 605 20.51 18.55 45.37
CA VAL A 605 21.33 17.57 44.65
C VAL A 605 22.79 18.01 44.72
N ALA A 606 23.67 17.10 45.14
CA ALA A 606 25.11 17.31 45.20
C ALA A 606 25.84 15.99 45.04
N GLY A 607 27.02 16.01 44.42
CA GLY A 607 27.78 14.78 44.25
C GLY A 607 28.95 14.89 43.30
N LYS A 608 29.51 13.71 43.01
CA LYS A 608 30.57 13.49 42.03
C LYS A 608 30.24 12.23 41.25
N LEU A 609 30.39 12.30 39.93
CA LEU A 609 30.23 11.19 39.00
C LEU A 609 31.43 11.17 38.05
N GLN A 610 32.13 10.04 38.00
CA GLN A 610 33.23 9.81 37.07
C GLN A 610 32.95 8.54 36.27
N LEU A 611 32.74 8.72 34.98
CA LEU A 611 32.60 7.63 34.02
C LEU A 611 33.78 7.67 33.06
N ARG A 612 34.45 6.53 32.92
CA ARG A 612 35.51 6.32 31.94
C ARG A 612 35.23 5.06 31.14
N VAL A 613 35.19 5.21 29.82
CA VAL A 613 34.98 4.13 28.85
C VAL A 613 36.17 4.08 27.90
N GLU A 614 36.80 2.93 27.77
CA GLU A 614 37.98 2.74 26.92
C GLU A 614 37.70 1.74 25.80
N GLN A 615 38.14 2.10 24.59
CA GLN A 615 38.01 1.29 23.37
C GLN A 615 36.58 0.75 23.16
N LEU A 616 35.63 1.67 23.00
CA LEU A 616 34.28 1.35 22.55
C LEU A 616 34.28 1.27 21.02
N LYS A 617 33.76 0.16 20.48
CA LYS A 617 33.57 -0.05 19.05
C LYS A 617 32.16 -0.53 18.78
N GLN A 618 31.48 0.08 17.82
CA GLN A 618 30.19 -0.33 17.32
C GLN A 618 30.08 0.04 15.84
N ASP A 619 30.12 -0.95 14.96
CA ASP A 619 30.11 -0.74 13.50
C ASP A 619 31.21 0.24 13.03
N ALA A 620 30.85 1.37 12.40
CA ALA A 620 31.78 2.42 11.98
C ALA A 620 32.24 3.37 13.10
N LEU A 621 31.61 3.32 14.29
CA LEU A 621 31.98 4.16 15.44
C LEU A 621 33.08 3.50 16.27
N THR A 622 34.21 4.18 16.41
CA THR A 622 35.35 3.73 17.23
C THR A 622 35.78 4.84 18.19
N ILE A 623 35.47 4.69 19.48
CA ILE A 623 35.87 5.60 20.55
C ILE A 623 37.03 5.00 21.34
N SER A 624 38.23 5.57 21.22
CA SER A 624 39.40 5.14 21.99
C SER A 624 39.26 5.46 23.48
N LEU A 625 38.68 6.61 23.81
CA LEU A 625 38.44 7.07 25.18
C LEU A 625 37.24 8.00 25.28
N LEU A 626 36.34 7.72 26.21
CA LEU A 626 35.31 8.65 26.67
C LEU A 626 35.46 8.86 28.17
N THR A 627 35.50 10.13 28.60
CA THR A 627 35.49 10.52 30.01
C THR A 627 34.38 11.52 30.27
N LEU A 628 33.50 11.23 31.23
CA LEU A 628 32.50 12.15 31.74
C LEU A 628 32.76 12.37 33.22
N ASN A 629 33.05 13.62 33.58
CA ASN A 629 33.18 14.07 34.96
C ASN A 629 32.08 15.08 35.25
N ALA A 630 31.24 14.80 36.25
CA ALA A 630 30.26 15.76 36.76
C ALA A 630 30.46 15.90 38.27
N ASP A 631 30.49 17.14 38.76
CA ASP A 631 30.67 17.42 40.18
C ASP A 631 30.03 18.75 40.59
N GLY A 632 29.78 18.90 41.89
CA GLY A 632 29.21 20.11 42.50
C GLY A 632 27.83 19.87 43.11
N ASN A 633 27.03 20.93 43.21
CA ASN A 633 25.68 20.92 43.74
C ASN A 633 24.71 21.71 42.84
N GLU A 634 23.42 21.75 43.19
CA GLU A 634 22.41 22.49 42.43
C GLU A 634 22.83 23.93 42.16
N LYS A 635 23.32 24.67 43.16
CA LYS A 635 23.70 26.09 43.01
C LYS A 635 24.96 26.30 42.18
N ALA A 636 25.83 25.31 42.09
CA ALA A 636 27.05 25.34 41.28
C ALA A 636 27.49 23.92 40.93
N HIS A 637 27.30 23.52 39.69
CA HIS A 637 27.74 22.24 39.15
C HIS A 637 28.51 22.42 37.85
N GLN A 638 29.46 21.53 37.62
CA GLN A 638 30.22 21.46 36.38
C GLN A 638 30.11 20.07 35.76
N LEU A 639 30.09 20.02 34.44
CA LEU A 639 30.12 18.81 33.63
C LEU A 639 31.21 18.97 32.57
N LYS A 640 32.12 18.01 32.52
CA LYS A 640 33.19 17.91 31.52
C LYS A 640 33.08 16.57 30.81
N LEU A 641 32.79 16.60 29.52
CA LEU A 641 32.77 15.44 28.64
C LEU A 641 33.93 15.55 27.67
N ASN A 642 34.75 14.50 27.55
CA ASN A 642 35.75 14.36 26.49
C ASN A 642 35.52 13.03 25.77
N VAL A 643 35.56 13.06 24.45
CA VAL A 643 35.41 11.91 23.57
C VAL A 643 36.55 11.91 22.57
N GLN A 644 37.28 10.82 22.47
CA GLN A 644 38.35 10.59 21.49
C GLN A 644 37.92 9.41 20.62
N GLY A 645 37.71 9.62 19.33
CA GLY A 645 37.20 8.59 18.44
C GLY A 645 36.96 9.06 17.01
N GLU A 646 36.57 8.11 16.17
CA GLU A 646 36.16 8.28 14.77
C GLU A 646 34.71 7.76 14.61
N PRO A 647 33.85 8.42 13.83
CA PRO A 647 34.10 9.64 13.05
C PRO A 647 34.01 10.95 13.86
N VAL A 648 33.68 10.87 15.16
CA VAL A 648 33.47 12.05 16.02
C VAL A 648 34.37 12.00 17.24
N SER A 649 35.10 13.09 17.44
CA SER A 649 35.88 13.37 18.65
C SER A 649 35.43 14.74 19.20
N GLY A 650 35.73 15.06 20.46
CA GLY A 650 35.38 16.38 20.98
C GLY A 650 35.45 16.53 22.48
N GLN A 651 35.15 17.73 22.94
CA GLN A 651 35.04 18.08 24.34
C GLN A 651 33.90 19.07 24.56
N LEU A 652 33.29 18.98 25.73
CA LEU A 652 32.22 19.85 26.20
C LEU A 652 32.46 20.20 27.66
N ALA A 653 32.38 21.49 27.98
CA ALA A 653 32.45 21.98 29.35
C ALA A 653 31.22 22.86 29.64
N LEU A 654 30.40 22.41 30.59
CA LEU A 654 29.17 23.07 31.02
C LEU A 654 29.30 23.41 32.50
N ASN A 655 29.05 24.67 32.85
CA ASN A 655 28.91 25.12 34.22
C ASN A 655 27.48 25.61 34.41
N GLY A 656 26.80 25.18 35.47
CA GLY A 656 25.41 25.53 35.71
C GLY A 656 25.08 25.77 37.18
N SER A 657 23.94 26.40 37.39
CA SER A 657 23.27 26.61 38.66
C SER A 657 21.78 26.37 38.49
N PHE A 658 21.13 25.83 39.50
CA PHE A 658 19.70 25.57 39.56
C PHE A 658 19.13 26.22 40.81
N ASP A 659 18.15 27.10 40.60
CA ASP A 659 17.35 27.69 41.67
C ASP A 659 16.01 26.92 41.76
N ARG A 660 15.86 26.10 42.82
CA ARG A 660 14.64 25.33 43.09
C ARG A 660 13.40 26.21 43.28
N GLN A 661 13.52 27.39 43.88
CA GLN A 661 12.39 28.28 44.15
C GLN A 661 11.86 28.91 42.86
N GLN A 662 12.77 29.33 41.99
CA GLN A 662 12.42 29.89 40.68
C GLN A 662 12.17 28.80 39.61
N GLN A 663 12.47 27.54 39.93
CA GLN A 663 12.57 26.42 38.98
C GLN A 663 13.35 26.81 37.72
N ARG A 664 14.48 27.50 37.93
CA ARG A 664 15.29 28.11 36.89
C ARG A 664 16.67 27.49 36.89
N TRP A 665 17.08 26.95 35.74
CA TRP A 665 18.44 26.52 35.52
C TRP A 665 19.17 27.56 34.69
N GLN A 666 20.36 27.98 35.12
CA GLN A 666 21.21 28.90 34.37
C GLN A 666 22.56 28.25 34.18
N GLY A 667 23.09 28.27 32.96
CA GLY A 667 24.38 27.69 32.68
C GLY A 667 25.11 28.36 31.54
N THR A 668 26.38 28.01 31.42
CA THR A 668 27.25 28.44 30.34
C THR A 668 27.93 27.22 29.75
N LEU A 669 27.81 27.08 28.44
CA LEU A 669 28.57 26.14 27.65
C LEU A 669 29.82 26.86 27.14
N ASN A 670 31.01 26.39 27.48
CA ASN A 670 32.26 26.98 27.04
C ASN A 670 33.22 25.90 26.53
N ASN A 671 34.30 26.34 25.87
CA ASN A 671 35.39 25.48 25.40
C ASN A 671 34.94 24.22 24.63
N THR A 672 33.79 24.32 23.94
CA THR A 672 33.14 23.18 23.31
C THR A 672 33.61 23.07 21.86
N ARG A 673 34.13 21.90 21.50
CA ARG A 673 34.56 21.58 20.13
C ARG A 673 34.27 20.13 19.81
N PHE A 674 33.90 19.84 18.57
CA PHE A 674 33.69 18.48 18.07
C PHE A 674 34.34 18.34 16.69
N GLU A 675 35.23 17.37 16.53
CA GLU A 675 35.75 16.96 15.24
C GLU A 675 34.72 16.06 14.54
N THR A 676 34.54 16.27 13.25
CA THR A 676 33.65 15.50 12.38
C THR A 676 34.38 15.20 11.06
N PRO A 677 33.87 14.30 10.19
CA PRO A 677 34.48 14.05 8.88
C PRO A 677 34.59 15.29 7.98
N VAL A 678 33.82 16.34 8.26
CA VAL A 678 33.79 17.62 7.53
C VAL A 678 34.56 18.74 8.25
N GLY A 679 35.35 18.41 9.27
CA GLY A 679 36.19 19.32 10.04
C GLY A 679 35.71 19.58 11.47
N GLU A 680 36.51 20.31 12.24
CA GLU A 680 36.20 20.72 13.62
C GLU A 680 35.09 21.77 13.63
N TRP A 681 34.08 21.58 14.48
CA TRP A 681 33.12 22.58 14.89
C TRP A 681 33.49 23.10 16.27
N ARG A 682 33.72 24.40 16.39
CA ARG A 682 34.12 25.05 17.65
C ARG A 682 33.20 26.20 18.00
N LEU A 683 32.79 26.24 19.26
CA LEU A 683 32.07 27.37 19.83
C LEU A 683 33.04 28.56 20.03
N THR A 684 32.76 29.71 19.43
CA THR A 684 33.68 30.87 19.46
C THR A 684 33.63 31.69 20.74
N ARG A 685 32.47 31.69 21.43
CA ARG A 685 32.23 32.37 22.71
C ARG A 685 31.33 31.53 23.60
N ALA A 686 31.42 31.71 24.91
CA ALA A 686 30.57 30.99 25.85
C ALA A 686 29.08 31.23 25.53
N MET A 687 28.30 30.16 25.43
CA MET A 687 26.87 30.18 25.15
C MET A 687 26.13 30.08 26.48
N ALA A 688 25.49 31.18 26.88
CA ALA A 688 24.61 31.19 28.04
C ALA A 688 23.31 30.45 27.71
N ILE A 689 22.80 29.66 28.66
CA ILE A 689 21.53 28.95 28.54
C ILE A 689 20.76 29.20 29.83
N ASP A 690 19.52 29.65 29.70
CA ASP A 690 18.63 29.94 30.83
C ASP A 690 17.32 29.19 30.62
N TYR A 691 17.01 28.22 31.46
CA TYR A 691 15.83 27.37 31.35
C TYR A 691 14.87 27.63 32.51
N LEU A 692 13.65 28.02 32.17
CA LEU A 692 12.55 28.25 33.11
C LEU A 692 11.55 27.09 33.00
N ASN A 693 11.60 26.16 33.95
CA ASN A 693 10.74 24.97 33.94
C ASN A 693 9.25 25.33 34.01
N ALA A 694 8.88 26.33 34.82
CA ALA A 694 7.48 26.78 34.96
C ALA A 694 6.84 27.27 33.65
N LYS A 695 7.67 27.78 32.72
CA LYS A 695 7.24 28.20 31.37
C LYS A 695 7.62 27.20 30.28
N GLN A 696 8.32 26.12 30.64
CA GLN A 696 8.97 25.19 29.70
C GLN A 696 9.73 25.92 28.58
N THR A 697 10.41 27.01 28.93
CA THR A 697 11.09 27.89 27.97
C THR A 697 12.58 27.95 28.26
N ALA A 698 13.41 27.74 27.25
CA ALA A 698 14.86 27.92 27.29
C ALA A 698 15.25 29.18 26.49
N THR A 699 15.98 30.11 27.10
CA THR A 699 16.63 31.23 26.42
C THR A 699 18.10 30.88 26.18
N ILE A 700 18.47 30.71 24.92
CA ILE A 700 19.85 30.42 24.51
C ILE A 700 20.47 31.73 24.04
N GLY A 701 21.51 32.18 24.73
CA GLY A 701 22.19 33.43 24.43
C GLY A 701 22.89 33.42 23.06
N PRO A 702 23.22 34.60 22.52
CA PRO A 702 23.89 34.72 21.24
C PRO A 702 25.20 33.92 21.18
N HIS A 703 25.43 33.18 20.10
CA HIS A 703 26.62 32.34 19.94
C HIS A 703 26.98 32.13 18.46
N CYS A 704 28.20 31.64 18.20
CA CYS A 704 28.59 31.23 16.85
C CYS A 704 29.38 29.93 16.91
N TRP A 705 29.11 29.07 15.94
CA TRP A 705 29.84 27.86 15.64
C TRP A 705 30.72 28.08 14.41
N GLN A 706 32.00 27.80 14.57
CA GLN A 706 33.01 27.94 13.54
C GLN A 706 33.51 26.56 13.10
N ASN A 707 33.58 26.37 11.78
CA ASN A 707 34.19 25.24 11.11
C ASN A 707 35.09 25.78 9.98
N PRO A 708 36.16 25.07 9.57
CA PRO A 708 37.01 25.51 8.46
C PRO A 708 36.24 25.90 7.18
N ASN A 709 35.13 25.22 6.92
CA ASN A 709 34.27 25.38 5.75
C ASN A 709 32.93 26.07 6.07
N ALA A 710 32.59 26.37 7.33
CA ALA A 710 31.30 26.99 7.66
C ALA A 710 31.33 27.89 8.90
N GLN A 711 30.47 28.91 8.93
CA GLN A 711 30.23 29.73 10.10
C GLN A 711 28.73 29.95 10.29
N LEU A 712 28.20 29.43 11.39
CA LEU A 712 26.80 29.54 11.78
C LEU A 712 26.69 30.38 13.05
N CYS A 713 25.99 31.49 12.98
CA CYS A 713 25.81 32.42 14.10
C CYS A 713 24.33 32.54 14.46
N VAL A 714 24.09 32.72 15.75
CA VAL A 714 22.80 33.04 16.35
C VAL A 714 23.01 34.39 17.04
N PRO A 715 22.73 35.50 16.35
CA PRO A 715 23.12 36.84 16.81
C PRO A 715 22.21 37.37 17.94
N GLU A 716 20.98 36.88 18.02
CA GLU A 716 19.97 37.25 19.02
C GLU A 716 19.68 36.05 19.94
N PRO A 717 19.26 36.25 21.21
CA PRO A 717 18.85 35.14 22.05
C PRO A 717 17.71 34.33 21.41
N VAL A 718 17.80 33.01 21.44
CA VAL A 718 16.72 32.12 20.99
C VAL A 718 15.82 31.82 22.19
N GLU A 719 14.53 32.11 22.09
CA GLU A 719 13.54 31.61 23.04
C GLU A 719 12.93 30.32 22.49
N ALA A 720 13.20 29.20 23.16
CA ALA A 720 12.74 27.87 22.78
C ALA A 720 11.73 27.33 23.80
N GLY A 721 10.45 27.25 23.44
CA GLY A 721 9.37 26.69 24.27
C GLY A 721 8.12 26.39 23.44
N PRO A 722 6.93 26.26 24.05
CA PRO A 722 5.67 26.10 23.32
C PRO A 722 5.42 27.21 22.28
N SER A 723 5.85 28.42 22.60
CA SER A 723 6.03 29.52 21.65
C SER A 723 7.49 29.98 21.70
N GLY A 724 7.98 30.55 20.61
CA GLY A 724 9.37 30.98 20.57
C GLY A 724 9.78 31.66 19.28
N HIS A 725 11.04 32.07 19.24
CA HIS A 725 11.65 32.67 18.07
C HIS A 725 13.13 32.33 17.97
N ALA A 726 13.64 32.26 16.75
CA ALA A 726 15.05 32.08 16.47
C ALA A 726 15.48 32.90 15.25
N HIS A 727 16.64 33.56 15.37
CA HIS A 727 17.34 34.20 14.26
C HIS A 727 18.68 33.48 14.06
N ILE A 728 18.84 32.88 12.88
CA ILE A 728 20.02 32.09 12.51
C ILE A 728 20.65 32.72 11.27
N GLN A 729 21.95 32.97 11.34
CA GLN A 729 22.75 33.52 10.25
C GLN A 729 23.83 32.54 9.83
N LEU A 730 23.77 32.10 8.58
CA LEU A 730 24.82 31.36 7.93
C LEU A 730 25.74 32.36 7.23
N ASN A 731 26.80 32.80 7.91
CA ASN A 731 27.71 33.81 7.37
C ASN A 731 28.53 33.26 6.20
N ARG A 732 28.91 31.99 6.29
CA ARG A 732 29.69 31.28 5.28
C ARG A 732 29.36 29.79 5.31
N PHE A 733 29.15 29.20 4.15
CA PHE A 733 29.07 27.76 3.94
C PHE A 733 29.76 27.42 2.64
N ASP A 734 30.94 26.82 2.73
CA ASP A 734 31.73 26.37 1.62
C ASP A 734 31.24 25.01 1.15
N LEU A 735 30.90 24.88 -0.14
CA LEU A 735 30.43 23.62 -0.71
C LEU A 735 31.49 22.51 -0.64
N ALA A 736 32.75 22.84 -0.34
CA ALA A 736 33.76 21.83 0.02
C ALA A 736 33.31 20.95 1.21
N MET A 737 32.45 21.47 2.09
CA MET A 737 31.92 20.75 3.26
C MET A 737 31.06 19.52 2.88
N ILE A 738 30.39 19.54 1.71
CA ILE A 738 29.52 18.44 1.28
C ILE A 738 30.23 17.39 0.43
N LYS A 739 31.51 17.61 0.09
CA LYS A 739 32.31 16.68 -0.74
C LYS A 739 32.26 15.22 -0.28
N PRO A 740 32.34 14.87 1.03
CA PRO A 740 32.29 13.47 1.46
C PRO A 740 30.96 12.75 1.17
N PHE A 741 29.90 13.49 0.82
CA PHE A 741 28.57 12.97 0.53
C PHE A 741 28.23 12.98 -0.97
N LEU A 742 29.14 13.45 -1.82
CA LEU A 742 28.98 13.48 -3.27
C LEU A 742 29.70 12.28 -3.90
N PRO A 743 29.18 11.76 -5.02
CA PRO A 743 29.91 10.79 -5.82
C PRO A 743 31.15 11.46 -6.46
N ASP A 744 32.18 10.69 -6.79
CA ASP A 744 33.47 11.20 -7.30
C ASP A 744 33.32 11.96 -8.63
N GLU A 745 32.27 11.64 -9.40
CA GLU A 745 31.94 12.29 -10.66
C GLU A 745 31.39 13.71 -10.51
N THR A 746 30.99 14.14 -9.30
CA THR A 746 30.39 15.45 -9.06
C THR A 746 31.25 16.31 -8.15
N GLN A 747 31.79 17.40 -8.67
CA GLN A 747 32.54 18.39 -7.89
C GLN A 747 31.74 19.68 -7.74
N LEU A 748 31.59 20.13 -6.51
CA LEU A 748 30.92 21.37 -6.14
C LEU A 748 31.90 22.33 -5.49
N ALA A 749 31.87 23.59 -5.90
CA ALA A 749 32.65 24.67 -5.32
C ALA A 749 31.81 25.94 -5.21
N GLY A 750 32.12 26.80 -4.23
CA GLY A 750 31.43 28.06 -4.03
C GLY A 750 30.96 28.24 -2.58
N LEU A 751 30.44 29.43 -2.30
CA LEU A 751 30.01 29.82 -0.96
C LEU A 751 28.51 30.08 -0.94
N PHE A 752 27.85 29.66 0.12
CA PHE A 752 26.50 30.06 0.46
C PHE A 752 26.52 30.93 1.73
N SER A 753 25.69 31.96 1.73
CA SER A 753 25.30 32.67 2.95
C SER A 753 23.78 32.67 3.07
N GLY A 754 23.27 32.77 4.29
CA GLY A 754 21.84 32.75 4.53
C GLY A 754 21.42 33.40 5.83
N ASP A 755 20.15 33.77 5.90
CA ASP A 755 19.50 34.38 7.06
C ASP A 755 18.13 33.72 7.22
N ALA A 756 17.86 33.20 8.41
CA ALA A 756 16.61 32.54 8.76
C ALA A 756 16.05 33.14 10.04
N ARG A 757 14.80 33.63 9.97
CA ARG A 757 14.04 34.08 11.13
C ARG A 757 12.76 33.26 11.21
N VAL A 758 12.53 32.64 12.35
CA VAL A 758 11.35 31.79 12.58
C VAL A 758 10.72 32.14 13.91
N ASN A 759 9.39 32.19 13.95
CA ASN A 759 8.57 32.36 15.13
C ASN A 759 7.52 31.25 15.14
N TRP A 760 7.21 30.70 16.30
CA TRP A 760 6.18 29.67 16.44
C TRP A 760 5.34 29.91 17.70
N THR A 761 4.15 29.34 17.70
CA THR A 761 3.13 29.51 18.73
C THR A 761 2.62 28.16 19.21
N ALA A 762 2.07 28.12 20.43
CA ALA A 762 1.64 26.89 21.09
C ALA A 762 0.28 26.35 20.60
N ASP A 763 -0.41 27.10 19.75
CA ASP A 763 -1.76 26.81 19.23
C ASP A 763 -1.77 25.78 18.08
N GLY A 764 -0.62 25.20 17.74
CA GLY A 764 -0.48 24.24 16.64
C GLY A 764 -0.54 24.86 15.24
N ALA A 765 -0.55 26.20 15.14
CA ALA A 765 -0.42 26.89 13.87
C ALA A 765 0.96 26.65 13.24
N LEU A 766 1.05 26.78 11.91
CA LEU A 766 2.35 26.74 11.24
C LEU A 766 3.24 27.88 11.74
N PRO A 767 4.56 27.64 11.90
CA PRO A 767 5.49 28.70 12.27
C PRO A 767 5.51 29.79 11.19
N THR A 768 5.68 31.04 11.61
CA THR A 768 5.89 32.16 10.68
C THR A 768 7.37 32.45 10.56
N GLY A 769 7.83 32.85 9.38
CA GLY A 769 9.25 33.10 9.20
C GLY A 769 9.68 33.49 7.81
N THR A 770 10.97 33.74 7.69
CA THR A 770 11.66 33.99 6.43
C THR A 770 12.96 33.23 6.40
N LEU A 771 13.30 32.73 5.22
CA LEU A 771 14.59 32.16 4.87
C LEU A 771 15.10 32.89 3.63
N SER A 772 16.34 33.34 3.65
CA SER A 772 17.06 33.81 2.47
C SER A 772 18.36 33.05 2.37
N LEU A 773 18.65 32.51 1.19
CA LEU A 773 19.87 31.78 0.89
C LEU A 773 20.45 32.35 -0.42
N LYS A 774 21.73 32.71 -0.39
CA LYS A 774 22.44 33.35 -1.48
C LYS A 774 23.74 32.60 -1.77
N GLY A 775 23.83 32.05 -2.98
CA GLY A 775 25.05 31.46 -3.52
C GLY A 775 25.95 32.51 -4.17
N SER A 776 27.25 32.42 -3.92
CA SER A 776 28.30 33.26 -4.51
C SER A 776 29.41 32.38 -5.07
N GLY A 777 29.75 32.57 -6.35
CA GLY A 777 30.80 31.81 -7.02
C GLY A 777 30.53 30.31 -7.08
N VAL A 778 29.26 29.91 -7.16
CA VAL A 778 28.87 28.49 -7.20
C VAL A 778 29.20 27.90 -8.55
N LYS A 779 29.84 26.74 -8.52
CA LYS A 779 30.38 26.01 -9.67
C LYS A 779 30.10 24.53 -9.49
N VAL A 780 29.57 23.92 -10.53
CA VAL A 780 29.36 22.47 -10.63
C VAL A 780 30.28 21.97 -11.73
N ARG A 781 31.03 20.90 -11.48
CA ARG A 781 31.73 20.12 -12.49
C ARG A 781 31.17 18.71 -12.42
N GLN A 782 30.52 18.27 -13.49
CA GLN A 782 29.98 16.92 -13.59
C GLN A 782 30.81 16.15 -14.61
N ASP A 783 31.41 15.03 -14.21
CA ASP A 783 31.99 14.06 -15.13
C ASP A 783 30.85 13.27 -15.78
N VAL A 784 30.82 13.30 -17.11
CA VAL A 784 29.91 12.55 -17.97
C VAL A 784 30.78 11.73 -18.92
N GLN A 785 31.00 10.46 -18.57
CA GLN A 785 31.78 9.50 -19.38
C GLN A 785 33.21 9.99 -19.73
N GLY A 786 33.89 10.65 -18.79
CA GLY A 786 35.25 11.18 -18.95
C GLY A 786 35.29 12.63 -19.44
N ASN A 787 34.15 13.21 -19.84
CA ASN A 787 34.03 14.61 -20.23
C ASN A 787 33.49 15.45 -19.07
N THR A 788 34.20 16.53 -18.72
CA THR A 788 33.76 17.42 -17.64
C THR A 788 32.78 18.47 -18.17
N LEU A 789 31.56 18.48 -17.65
CA LEU A 789 30.54 19.51 -17.85
C LEU A 789 30.66 20.62 -16.79
N PRO A 790 31.14 21.83 -17.14
CA PRO A 790 31.19 22.96 -16.22
C PRO A 790 29.88 23.76 -16.25
N ILE A 791 29.23 23.90 -15.10
CA ILE A 791 28.10 24.80 -14.90
C ILE A 791 28.48 25.80 -13.83
N ASP A 792 28.67 27.05 -14.23
CA ASP A 792 29.00 28.16 -13.34
C ASP A 792 27.77 29.04 -13.16
N PHE A 793 27.56 29.59 -11.96
CA PHE A 793 26.40 30.42 -11.66
C PHE A 793 26.79 31.84 -11.25
N ASN A 794 26.16 32.83 -11.88
CA ASN A 794 26.26 34.24 -11.50
C ASN A 794 25.38 34.58 -10.29
N ALA A 795 24.26 33.87 -10.13
CA ALA A 795 23.38 33.98 -8.97
C ALA A 795 22.65 32.66 -8.73
N LEU A 796 22.59 32.26 -7.45
CA LEU A 796 21.77 31.15 -6.96
C LEU A 796 21.08 31.61 -5.68
N ASN A 797 19.92 32.24 -5.83
CA ASN A 797 19.19 32.81 -4.71
C ASN A 797 17.89 32.04 -4.48
N LEU A 798 17.59 31.78 -3.22
CA LEU A 798 16.34 31.20 -2.77
C LEU A 798 15.82 32.04 -1.60
N ASN A 799 14.59 32.51 -1.69
CA ASN A 799 13.88 33.11 -0.57
C ASN A 799 12.60 32.33 -0.31
N ALA A 800 12.29 32.10 0.96
CA ALA A 800 11.03 31.50 1.37
C ALA A 800 10.44 32.31 2.52
N ALA A 801 9.12 32.45 2.57
CA ALA A 801 8.43 33.07 3.67
C ALA A 801 7.17 32.28 4.02
N LEU A 802 6.85 32.19 5.31
CA LEU A 802 5.59 31.61 5.78
C LEU A 802 4.92 32.65 6.66
N ARG A 803 3.83 33.25 6.18
CA ARG A 803 3.14 34.35 6.86
C ARG A 803 1.65 34.27 6.59
N ASN A 804 0.81 34.53 7.60
CA ASN A 804 -0.65 34.59 7.46
C ASN A 804 -1.26 33.35 6.78
N GLY A 805 -0.77 32.15 7.10
CA GLY A 805 -1.26 30.90 6.49
C GLY A 805 -0.92 30.75 5.00
N ARG A 806 0.09 31.46 4.50
CA ARG A 806 0.61 31.38 3.12
C ARG A 806 2.10 31.11 3.13
N ALA A 807 2.53 30.14 2.32
CA ALA A 807 3.94 29.91 2.02
C ALA A 807 4.29 30.55 0.68
N ASP A 808 5.27 31.43 0.66
CA ASP A 808 5.82 32.07 -0.53
C ASP A 808 7.24 31.53 -0.78
N LEU A 809 7.55 31.21 -2.03
CA LEU A 809 8.83 30.67 -2.49
C LEU A 809 9.28 31.44 -3.73
N ASP A 810 10.45 32.07 -3.64
CA ASP A 810 11.08 32.84 -4.71
C ASP A 810 12.45 32.26 -5.02
N TRP A 811 12.76 32.05 -6.29
CA TRP A 811 14.11 31.65 -6.71
C TRP A 811 14.61 32.45 -7.92
N LEU A 812 15.92 32.64 -7.96
CA LEU A 812 16.63 33.22 -9.10
C LEU A 812 17.91 32.42 -9.34
N ILE A 813 17.97 31.78 -10.50
CA ILE A 813 19.11 31.01 -10.98
C ILE A 813 19.61 31.71 -12.25
N ARG A 814 20.81 32.28 -12.20
CA ARG A 814 21.49 32.84 -13.37
C ARG A 814 22.74 32.02 -13.66
N ILE A 815 22.75 31.35 -14.80
CA ILE A 815 23.89 30.56 -15.24
C ILE A 815 24.88 31.52 -15.92
N ALA A 816 26.16 31.41 -15.58
CA ALA A 816 27.21 32.26 -16.15
C ALA A 816 27.30 32.03 -17.65
N ASN A 817 27.40 33.12 -18.42
CA ASN A 817 27.42 33.12 -19.89
C ASN A 817 26.21 32.40 -20.53
N ASN A 818 25.09 32.30 -19.82
CA ASN A 818 23.87 31.65 -20.30
C ASN A 818 22.62 32.34 -19.70
N GLY A 819 21.44 31.78 -19.95
CA GLY A 819 20.15 32.31 -19.51
C GLY A 819 19.89 32.27 -18.02
N GLN A 820 18.65 32.58 -17.66
CA GLN A 820 18.17 32.56 -16.29
C GLN A 820 16.85 31.81 -16.13
N LEU A 821 16.65 31.28 -14.93
CA LEU A 821 15.41 30.65 -14.45
C LEU A 821 14.97 31.41 -13.19
N ASP A 822 13.74 31.92 -13.19
CA ASP A 822 13.15 32.63 -12.05
C ASP A 822 11.71 32.18 -11.80
N GLY A 823 11.27 32.23 -10.55
CA GLY A 823 9.89 31.92 -10.19
C GLY A 823 9.49 32.48 -8.83
N ASN A 824 8.18 32.74 -8.70
CA ASN A 824 7.50 33.08 -7.45
C ASN A 824 6.31 32.13 -7.33
N VAL A 825 6.29 31.29 -6.30
CA VAL A 825 5.23 30.32 -6.03
C VAL A 825 4.65 30.57 -4.66
N GLN A 826 3.33 30.61 -4.60
CA GLN A 826 2.55 30.84 -3.39
C GLN A 826 1.65 29.62 -3.14
N ILE A 827 1.70 29.11 -1.93
CA ILE A 827 0.83 28.05 -1.44
C ILE A 827 -0.05 28.65 -0.34
N GLY A 828 -1.33 28.87 -0.67
CA GLY A 828 -2.34 29.28 0.29
C GLY A 828 -2.83 28.08 1.11
N ASP A 829 -2.99 28.28 2.42
CA ASP A 829 -3.42 27.26 3.37
C ASP A 829 -2.63 25.93 3.21
N PRO A 830 -1.31 25.92 3.49
CA PRO A 830 -0.46 24.74 3.31
C PRO A 830 -0.90 23.50 4.12
N GLN A 831 -1.66 23.69 5.20
CA GLN A 831 -2.16 22.59 6.02
C GLN A 831 -3.36 21.90 5.37
N ASN A 832 -4.33 22.66 4.83
CA ASN A 832 -5.57 22.08 4.30
C ASN A 832 -5.65 22.17 2.78
N ARG A 833 -6.11 23.30 2.22
CA ARG A 833 -6.48 23.41 0.80
C ARG A 833 -5.28 23.39 -0.15
N ARG A 834 -4.10 23.83 0.30
CA ARG A 834 -2.85 23.86 -0.47
C ARG A 834 -3.04 24.50 -1.86
N THR A 835 -3.70 25.65 -1.90
CA THR A 835 -3.99 26.34 -3.16
C THR A 835 -2.70 26.86 -3.76
N LEU A 836 -2.49 26.60 -5.05
CA LEU A 836 -1.26 26.92 -5.75
C LEU A 836 -1.49 28.15 -6.64
N ALA A 837 -0.59 29.13 -6.57
CA ALA A 837 -0.53 30.26 -7.47
C ALA A 837 0.93 30.67 -7.69
N GLY A 838 1.24 31.32 -8.80
CA GLY A 838 2.60 31.80 -9.04
C GLY A 838 3.00 31.80 -10.50
N ASN A 839 4.26 32.14 -10.77
CA ASN A 839 4.83 32.14 -12.10
C ASN A 839 6.20 31.45 -12.11
N VAL A 840 6.52 30.80 -13.22
CA VAL A 840 7.83 30.18 -13.49
C VAL A 840 8.27 30.60 -14.88
N ASN A 841 9.44 31.24 -14.97
CA ASN A 841 9.98 31.79 -16.21
C ASN A 841 11.36 31.23 -16.52
N ILE A 842 11.59 30.88 -17.78
CA ILE A 842 12.91 30.57 -18.33
C ILE A 842 13.20 31.60 -19.40
N ARG A 843 14.36 32.26 -19.32
CA ARG A 843 14.78 33.28 -20.28
C ARG A 843 16.10 32.87 -20.89
N ASN A 844 16.05 32.50 -22.17
CA ASN A 844 17.20 32.28 -23.05
C ASN A 844 18.25 31.30 -22.50
N ILE A 845 17.83 30.15 -21.97
CA ILE A 845 18.78 29.09 -21.60
C ILE A 845 19.21 28.37 -22.88
N SER A 846 20.48 28.53 -23.24
CA SER A 846 21.10 27.88 -24.39
C SER A 846 21.53 26.45 -24.06
N LEU A 847 21.16 25.49 -24.91
CA LEU A 847 21.57 24.09 -24.82
C LEU A 847 23.07 23.88 -25.12
N ALA A 848 23.74 24.87 -25.75
CA ALA A 848 25.16 24.81 -26.05
C ALA A 848 26.05 24.65 -24.80
N MET A 849 25.51 24.92 -23.59
CA MET A 849 26.19 24.63 -22.34
C MET A 849 26.48 23.15 -22.12
N LEU A 850 25.79 22.23 -22.81
CA LEU A 850 25.99 20.79 -22.70
C LEU A 850 27.13 20.27 -23.58
N ASN A 851 27.63 21.07 -24.54
CA ASN A 851 28.71 20.66 -25.45
C ASN A 851 29.96 20.11 -24.76
N PRO A 852 30.43 20.64 -23.60
CA PRO A 852 31.60 20.08 -22.93
C PRO A 852 31.41 18.66 -22.41
N ALA A 853 30.16 18.16 -22.28
CA ALA A 853 29.85 16.79 -21.90
C ALA A 853 29.82 15.82 -23.10
N LEU A 854 29.69 16.35 -24.32
CA LEU A 854 29.55 15.55 -25.53
C LEU A 854 30.91 15.06 -26.04
N MET A 855 30.91 13.99 -26.85
CA MET A 855 32.14 13.46 -27.43
C MET A 855 32.71 14.39 -28.51
N GLN A 856 33.99 14.22 -28.83
CA GLN A 856 34.66 15.03 -29.84
C GLN A 856 33.97 14.87 -31.22
N GLY A 857 33.53 15.99 -31.79
CA GLY A 857 32.79 16.03 -33.06
C GLY A 857 31.28 16.23 -32.88
N GLU A 858 30.77 16.04 -31.67
CA GLU A 858 29.36 16.25 -31.36
C GLU A 858 29.09 17.69 -30.88
N LYS A 859 27.92 18.23 -31.22
CA LYS A 859 27.47 19.55 -30.78
C LYS A 859 25.95 19.60 -30.60
N ILE A 860 25.51 20.46 -29.72
CA ILE A 860 24.13 20.85 -29.54
C ILE A 860 24.01 22.36 -29.41
N LYS A 861 22.96 22.92 -30.03
CA LYS A 861 22.53 24.32 -29.91
C LYS A 861 21.02 24.35 -29.76
N GLY A 862 20.50 25.51 -29.37
CA GLY A 862 19.08 25.76 -29.19
C GLY A 862 18.84 26.61 -27.95
N ASN A 863 17.74 27.37 -27.94
CA ASN A 863 17.38 28.26 -26.83
C ASN A 863 16.02 27.87 -26.26
N LEU A 864 15.99 27.65 -24.95
CA LEU A 864 14.79 27.36 -24.17
C LEU A 864 14.24 28.64 -23.55
N ASN A 865 12.94 28.87 -23.74
CA ASN A 865 12.19 30.00 -23.17
C ASN A 865 10.85 29.51 -22.60
N SER A 866 10.43 30.08 -21.48
CA SER A 866 9.18 29.68 -20.81
C SER A 866 8.55 30.86 -20.09
N SER A 867 7.23 30.95 -20.15
CA SER A 867 6.42 31.83 -19.31
C SER A 867 5.19 31.04 -18.86
N LEU A 868 5.23 30.55 -17.62
CA LEU A 868 4.20 29.68 -17.05
C LEU A 868 3.57 30.35 -15.83
N ARG A 869 2.24 30.27 -15.73
CA ARG A 869 1.45 30.64 -14.56
C ARG A 869 0.87 29.37 -13.92
N LEU A 870 1.07 29.22 -12.62
CA LEU A 870 0.54 28.12 -11.82
C LEU A 870 -0.80 28.52 -11.18
N GLY A 871 -1.68 27.54 -11.01
CA GLY A 871 -3.02 27.65 -10.43
C GLY A 871 -3.48 26.33 -9.81
N GLY A 872 -4.71 26.30 -9.29
CA GLY A 872 -5.32 25.08 -8.73
C GLY A 872 -4.84 24.76 -7.31
N SER A 873 -4.51 23.51 -7.04
CA SER A 873 -3.93 23.08 -5.76
C SER A 873 -2.66 22.26 -5.98
N VAL A 874 -1.84 22.07 -4.95
CA VAL A 874 -0.64 21.21 -5.03
C VAL A 874 -0.99 19.77 -5.48
N LYS A 875 -2.20 19.28 -5.17
CA LYS A 875 -2.67 17.95 -5.61
C LYS A 875 -3.26 17.93 -7.02
N GLN A 876 -3.65 19.08 -7.56
CA GLN A 876 -4.24 19.22 -8.89
C GLN A 876 -3.69 20.50 -9.52
N PRO A 877 -2.42 20.50 -9.93
CA PRO A 877 -1.74 21.70 -10.41
C PRO A 877 -2.27 22.06 -11.79
N GLN A 878 -2.76 23.30 -11.92
CA GLN A 878 -3.11 23.90 -13.20
C GLN A 878 -1.93 24.74 -13.70
N ILE A 879 -1.50 24.52 -14.94
CA ILE A 879 -0.40 25.23 -15.57
C ILE A 879 -0.96 25.94 -16.80
N PHE A 880 -0.62 27.21 -16.96
CA PHE A 880 -1.03 28.04 -18.10
C PHE A 880 0.18 28.71 -18.71
N GLY A 881 0.21 28.87 -20.03
CA GLY A 881 1.29 29.58 -20.73
C GLY A 881 1.99 28.69 -21.74
N GLN A 882 3.27 28.98 -22.02
CA GLN A 882 4.00 28.27 -23.07
C GLN A 882 5.45 28.00 -22.70
N LEU A 883 5.96 26.86 -23.20
CA LEU A 883 7.35 26.46 -23.18
C LEU A 883 7.79 26.28 -24.63
N GLY A 884 8.78 27.07 -25.05
CA GLY A 884 9.32 27.05 -26.41
C GLY A 884 10.78 26.66 -26.41
N LEU A 885 11.13 25.72 -27.28
CA LEU A 885 12.51 25.37 -27.59
C LEU A 885 12.76 25.68 -29.07
N GLN A 886 13.67 26.61 -29.35
CA GLN A 886 13.85 27.17 -30.69
C GLN A 886 15.29 27.02 -31.18
N GLY A 887 15.44 26.87 -32.50
CA GLY A 887 16.74 26.82 -33.17
C GLY A 887 17.62 25.66 -32.71
N VAL A 888 17.02 24.51 -32.44
CA VAL A 888 17.74 23.31 -31.97
C VAL A 888 18.53 22.71 -33.14
N ASP A 889 19.84 22.65 -33.03
CA ASP A 889 20.77 22.05 -34.00
C ASP A 889 21.59 21.03 -33.23
N VAL A 890 21.49 19.77 -33.63
CA VAL A 890 22.16 18.65 -32.95
C VAL A 890 22.90 17.82 -33.98
N ASP A 891 24.21 17.72 -33.74
CA ASP A 891 25.16 16.96 -34.54
C ASP A 891 25.80 15.96 -33.57
N GLY A 892 25.51 14.67 -33.71
CA GLY A 892 26.05 13.70 -32.75
C GLY A 892 25.80 12.27 -33.17
N ASN A 893 26.74 11.39 -32.82
CA ASN A 893 26.68 9.98 -33.17
C ASN A 893 25.62 9.22 -32.34
N PHE A 894 25.13 9.83 -31.26
CA PHE A 894 24.08 9.28 -30.40
C PHE A 894 22.68 9.30 -31.03
N MET A 895 22.44 10.11 -32.08
CA MET A 895 21.19 10.09 -32.83
C MET A 895 21.42 9.58 -34.25
N PRO A 896 20.58 8.67 -34.74
CA PRO A 896 20.72 8.15 -36.11
C PRO A 896 20.19 9.13 -37.17
N VAL A 897 19.81 10.36 -36.79
CA VAL A 897 19.29 11.41 -37.67
C VAL A 897 19.97 12.73 -37.32
N ASP A 898 20.56 13.38 -38.33
CA ASP A 898 21.18 14.69 -38.18
C ASP A 898 20.09 15.77 -38.12
N LEU A 899 19.95 16.43 -36.96
CA LEU A 899 18.99 17.50 -36.72
C LEU A 899 19.62 18.86 -37.04
N THR A 900 19.21 19.49 -38.14
CA THR A 900 19.76 20.78 -38.58
C THR A 900 19.06 21.98 -37.96
N ALA A 901 17.75 21.85 -37.69
CA ALA A 901 16.97 22.86 -36.98
C ALA A 901 15.68 22.24 -36.42
N ALA A 902 15.34 22.47 -35.15
CA ALA A 902 14.02 22.15 -34.63
C ALA A 902 13.43 23.28 -33.79
N ASN A 903 12.12 23.45 -33.92
CA ASN A 903 11.32 24.37 -33.13
C ASN A 903 10.16 23.59 -32.51
N LEU A 904 10.12 23.52 -31.19
CA LEU A 904 9.07 22.86 -30.41
C LEU A 904 8.36 23.91 -29.57
N ASN A 905 7.03 23.91 -29.61
CA ASN A 905 6.20 24.78 -28.80
C ASN A 905 5.15 23.96 -28.05
N MET A 906 5.21 24.00 -26.72
CA MET A 906 4.22 23.41 -25.85
C MET A 906 3.37 24.50 -25.22
N VAL A 907 2.05 24.39 -25.39
CA VAL A 907 1.07 25.32 -24.80
C VAL A 907 0.33 24.59 -23.69
N PHE A 908 0.34 25.15 -22.49
CA PHE A 908 -0.30 24.63 -21.29
C PHE A 908 -1.64 25.34 -21.07
N ASN A 909 -2.70 24.57 -20.82
CA ASN A 909 -4.03 25.08 -20.52
C ASN A 909 -4.68 24.26 -19.40
N GLY A 910 -4.43 24.67 -18.16
CA GLY A 910 -4.97 23.98 -16.98
C GLY A 910 -4.21 22.70 -16.69
N MET A 911 -4.90 21.56 -16.74
CA MET A 911 -4.29 20.22 -16.49
C MET A 911 -3.98 19.47 -17.78
N SER A 912 -3.87 20.20 -18.89
CA SER A 912 -3.57 19.64 -20.20
C SER A 912 -2.56 20.52 -20.95
N SER A 913 -1.87 19.94 -21.92
CA SER A 913 -1.02 20.67 -22.85
C SER A 913 -1.12 20.13 -24.27
N THR A 914 -0.76 20.99 -25.23
CA THR A 914 -0.59 20.61 -26.65
C THR A 914 0.85 20.89 -27.07
N LEU A 915 1.44 20.00 -27.85
CA LEU A 915 2.77 20.11 -28.45
C LEU A 915 2.60 20.29 -29.97
N ASN A 916 3.25 21.31 -30.53
CA ASN A 916 3.47 21.44 -31.96
C ASN A 916 4.96 21.63 -32.22
N GLY A 917 5.52 20.89 -33.15
CA GLY A 917 6.93 20.96 -33.48
C GLY A 917 7.22 20.68 -34.95
N LEU A 918 8.25 21.35 -35.46
CA LEU A 918 8.84 21.04 -36.76
C LEU A 918 10.32 20.75 -36.54
N VAL A 919 10.74 19.55 -36.94
CA VAL A 919 12.13 19.09 -36.93
C VAL A 919 12.61 19.01 -38.37
N GLN A 920 13.59 19.82 -38.71
CA GLN A 920 14.32 19.79 -39.97
C GLN A 920 15.56 18.93 -39.78
N THR A 921 15.76 18.02 -40.73
CA THR A 921 16.91 17.11 -40.73
C THR A 921 17.81 17.42 -41.91
N ALA A 922 18.96 16.75 -42.04
CA ALA A 922 19.81 16.90 -43.22
C ALA A 922 19.06 16.59 -44.54
N GLN A 923 18.04 15.73 -44.49
CA GLN A 923 17.18 15.42 -45.63
C GLN A 923 15.78 15.09 -45.13
N GLY A 924 14.79 15.88 -45.50
CA GLY A 924 13.40 15.71 -45.07
C GLY A 924 13.06 16.46 -43.77
N ASN A 925 11.77 16.54 -43.46
CA ASN A 925 11.24 17.17 -42.26
C ASN A 925 10.35 16.19 -41.48
N ILE A 926 10.26 16.36 -40.17
CA ILE A 926 9.35 15.64 -39.27
C ILE A 926 8.45 16.68 -38.59
N ASN A 927 7.13 16.54 -38.76
CA ASN A 927 6.13 17.27 -38.00
C ASN A 927 5.79 16.49 -36.73
N LEU A 928 5.75 17.18 -35.60
CA LEU A 928 5.38 16.63 -34.30
C LEU A 928 4.11 17.31 -33.80
N ASN A 929 3.09 16.53 -33.48
CA ASN A 929 1.84 17.02 -32.90
C ASN A 929 1.46 16.13 -31.73
N GLY A 930 1.18 16.70 -30.57
CA GLY A 930 0.87 15.91 -29.39
C GLY A 930 0.00 16.62 -28.39
N ASN A 931 -0.47 15.86 -27.41
CA ASN A 931 -1.19 16.37 -26.25
C ASN A 931 -0.81 15.59 -24.99
N ALA A 932 -0.99 16.22 -23.84
CA ALA A 932 -0.87 15.56 -22.55
C ALA A 932 -2.00 15.99 -21.63
N ASP A 933 -2.43 15.09 -20.75
CA ASP A 933 -3.47 15.29 -19.74
C ASP A 933 -2.98 14.69 -18.41
N TRP A 934 -2.93 15.51 -17.37
CA TRP A 934 -2.60 15.12 -16.00
C TRP A 934 -3.70 15.52 -15.01
N SER A 935 -4.95 15.64 -15.48
CA SER A 935 -6.11 15.88 -14.62
C SER A 935 -6.28 14.81 -13.53
N GLN A 936 -5.79 13.60 -13.79
CA GLN A 936 -5.57 12.54 -12.81
C GLN A 936 -4.07 12.20 -12.75
N LEU A 937 -3.35 12.69 -11.74
CA LEU A 937 -1.89 12.50 -11.62
C LEU A 937 -1.46 11.02 -11.56
N ASP A 938 -2.29 10.14 -11.01
CA ASP A 938 -2.00 8.70 -10.95
C ASP A 938 -2.30 7.96 -12.27
N ASN A 939 -2.91 8.64 -13.24
CA ASN A 939 -3.32 8.11 -14.54
C ASN A 939 -3.13 9.17 -15.65
N TRP A 940 -1.98 9.85 -15.63
CA TRP A 940 -1.66 10.83 -16.65
C TRP A 940 -1.42 10.15 -17.99
N ARG A 941 -1.70 10.86 -19.07
CA ARG A 941 -1.50 10.37 -20.44
C ARG A 941 -0.83 11.43 -21.28
N ALA A 942 0.14 11.02 -22.08
CA ALA A 942 0.73 11.87 -23.11
C ALA A 942 0.77 11.11 -24.44
N ARG A 943 0.47 11.80 -25.53
CA ARG A 943 0.48 11.24 -26.88
C ARG A 943 1.19 12.21 -27.82
N ILE A 944 2.11 11.70 -28.64
CA ILE A 944 2.85 12.47 -29.65
C ILE A 944 2.78 11.70 -30.97
N ALA A 945 2.22 12.31 -32.00
CA ALA A 945 2.29 11.85 -33.37
C ALA A 945 3.50 12.50 -34.08
N ALA A 946 4.25 11.70 -34.82
CA ALA A 946 5.41 12.10 -35.59
C ALA A 946 5.24 11.67 -37.05
N GLN A 947 5.19 12.64 -37.96
CA GLN A 947 5.00 12.42 -39.39
C GLN A 947 6.14 13.03 -40.19
N GLY A 948 6.86 12.21 -40.94
CA GLY A 948 7.99 12.64 -41.75
C GLY A 948 7.95 12.14 -43.18
N SER A 949 8.70 12.80 -44.06
CA SER A 949 8.83 12.40 -45.46
C SER A 949 10.31 12.35 -45.84
N ARG A 950 10.79 11.16 -46.24
CA ARG A 950 12.16 10.89 -46.70
C ARG A 950 13.26 11.43 -45.76
N VAL A 951 13.08 11.19 -44.46
CA VAL A 951 14.06 11.48 -43.41
C VAL A 951 15.28 10.58 -43.56
N ARG A 952 16.47 11.15 -43.69
CA ARG A 952 17.70 10.35 -43.76
C ARG A 952 18.11 9.85 -42.37
N VAL A 953 18.08 8.54 -42.20
CA VAL A 953 18.58 7.81 -41.04
C VAL A 953 19.92 7.17 -41.42
N THR A 954 20.94 7.42 -40.61
CA THR A 954 22.29 6.89 -40.79
C THR A 954 22.71 6.18 -39.51
N VAL A 955 23.11 4.92 -39.62
CA VAL A 955 23.67 4.11 -38.53
C VAL A 955 25.07 3.67 -38.97
N PRO A 956 26.11 4.49 -38.74
CA PRO A 956 27.47 4.17 -39.17
C PRO A 956 28.01 2.91 -38.47
N PRO A 957 28.86 2.12 -39.13
CA PRO A 957 29.25 2.19 -40.54
C PRO A 957 28.26 1.48 -41.49
N MET A 958 27.18 0.89 -40.97
CA MET A 958 26.45 -0.18 -41.65
C MET A 958 25.28 0.28 -42.52
N VAL A 959 24.45 1.21 -42.07
CA VAL A 959 23.16 1.50 -42.72
C VAL A 959 23.00 2.98 -43.05
N ARG A 960 22.52 3.27 -44.25
CA ARG A 960 21.96 4.58 -44.64
C ARG A 960 20.60 4.36 -45.30
N MET A 961 19.56 5.02 -44.82
CA MET A 961 18.20 4.86 -45.35
C MET A 961 17.39 6.16 -45.31
N ASP A 962 16.51 6.35 -46.30
CA ASP A 962 15.43 7.33 -46.24
C ASP A 962 14.21 6.65 -45.67
N VAL A 963 13.62 7.25 -44.64
CA VAL A 963 12.40 6.76 -44.00
C VAL A 963 11.31 7.83 -44.02
N SER A 964 10.06 7.42 -44.28
CA SER A 964 8.89 8.26 -44.12
C SER A 964 8.06 7.69 -42.96
N PRO A 965 8.28 8.16 -41.72
CA PRO A 965 7.56 7.64 -40.56
C PRO A 965 6.18 8.28 -40.43
N ASP A 966 5.17 7.48 -40.07
CA ASP A 966 3.90 7.92 -39.50
C ASP A 966 3.69 7.15 -38.18
N LEU A 967 4.11 7.76 -37.08
CA LEU A 967 4.27 7.11 -35.78
C LEU A 967 3.47 7.84 -34.71
N VAL A 968 2.95 7.10 -33.74
CA VAL A 968 2.28 7.59 -32.54
C VAL A 968 2.99 7.00 -31.33
N PHE A 969 3.48 7.87 -30.46
CA PHE A 969 4.05 7.54 -29.17
C PHE A 969 3.07 7.88 -28.07
N GLU A 970 2.69 6.91 -27.23
CA GLU A 970 1.86 7.14 -26.04
C GLU A 970 2.64 6.80 -24.76
N ALA A 971 2.46 7.62 -23.72
CA ALA A 971 3.12 7.46 -22.44
C ALA A 971 2.09 7.53 -21.31
N THR A 972 2.19 6.58 -20.38
CA THR A 972 1.37 6.47 -19.17
C THR A 972 2.26 6.06 -17.99
N PRO A 973 1.78 6.13 -16.74
CA PRO A 973 2.49 5.55 -15.59
C PRO A 973 2.83 4.06 -15.74
N ALA A 974 2.06 3.31 -16.55
CA ALA A 974 2.15 1.86 -16.64
C ALA A 974 3.02 1.35 -17.80
N ALA A 975 3.10 2.09 -18.92
CA ALA A 975 3.83 1.71 -20.12
C ALA A 975 4.11 2.90 -21.05
N LEU A 976 5.15 2.76 -21.88
CA LEU A 976 5.41 3.57 -23.07
C LEU A 976 5.09 2.72 -24.29
N SER A 977 4.27 3.20 -25.24
CA SER A 977 3.95 2.50 -26.48
C SER A 977 4.35 3.31 -27.71
N LEU A 978 4.88 2.63 -28.72
CA LEU A 978 5.25 3.19 -30.01
C LEU A 978 4.57 2.40 -31.14
N ASP A 979 3.60 3.02 -31.80
CA ASP A 979 2.75 2.38 -32.80
C ASP A 979 2.83 3.14 -34.14
N GLY A 980 2.70 2.45 -35.26
CA GLY A 980 2.56 3.11 -36.57
C GLY A 980 3.22 2.39 -37.73
N SER A 981 3.58 3.16 -38.76
CA SER A 981 4.21 2.63 -39.97
C SER A 981 5.44 3.44 -40.40
N VAL A 982 6.38 2.76 -41.05
CA VAL A 982 7.62 3.35 -41.56
C VAL A 982 7.85 2.86 -42.98
N ASP A 983 7.75 3.77 -43.95
CA ASP A 983 8.11 3.45 -45.34
C ASP A 983 9.60 3.71 -45.58
N ILE A 984 10.31 2.77 -46.19
CA ILE A 984 11.73 2.86 -46.53
C ILE A 984 11.88 2.87 -48.07
N PRO A 985 11.69 4.01 -48.75
CA PRO A 985 11.80 4.08 -50.21
C PRO A 985 13.23 3.81 -50.73
N TRP A 986 14.25 4.08 -49.92
CA TRP A 986 15.66 3.96 -50.30
C TRP A 986 16.50 3.52 -49.11
N ALA A 987 17.39 2.56 -49.30
CA ALA A 987 18.41 2.22 -48.30
C ALA A 987 19.65 1.56 -48.92
N ARG A 988 20.79 1.71 -48.25
CA ARG A 988 22.06 1.06 -48.54
C ARG A 988 22.59 0.46 -47.24
N ILE A 989 22.62 -0.87 -47.19
CA ILE A 989 23.08 -1.65 -46.05
C ILE A 989 24.39 -2.29 -46.46
N THR A 990 25.48 -1.98 -45.76
CA THR A 990 26.82 -2.50 -46.03
C THR A 990 27.39 -3.11 -44.75
N VAL A 991 27.74 -4.39 -44.79
CA VAL A 991 28.38 -5.07 -43.65
C VAL A 991 29.84 -5.34 -44.04
N GLN A 992 30.78 -4.71 -43.33
CA GLN A 992 32.21 -4.96 -43.50
C GLN A 992 32.61 -6.22 -42.69
N GLU A 993 33.66 -6.93 -43.13
CA GLU A 993 34.13 -8.16 -42.47
C GLU A 993 34.36 -7.94 -40.97
N VAL A 994 33.85 -8.87 -40.16
CA VAL A 994 34.03 -8.86 -38.71
C VAL A 994 35.45 -9.36 -38.42
N PRO A 995 36.25 -8.71 -37.56
CA PRO A 995 37.57 -9.21 -37.18
C PRO A 995 37.51 -10.64 -36.64
N GLU A 996 38.53 -11.47 -36.88
CA GLU A 996 38.62 -12.86 -36.37
C GLU A 996 38.48 -12.98 -34.83
N SER A 997 38.56 -11.87 -34.09
CA SER A 997 38.42 -11.80 -32.64
C SER A 997 36.99 -11.63 -32.11
N ALA A 998 35.96 -11.56 -32.96
CA ALA A 998 34.58 -11.32 -32.52
C ALA A 998 33.86 -12.63 -32.16
N THR A 999 34.01 -13.07 -30.91
CA THR A 999 33.16 -14.11 -30.32
C THR A 999 31.88 -13.47 -29.75
N GLY A 1000 30.72 -13.98 -30.14
CA GLY A 1000 29.43 -13.56 -29.56
C GLY A 1000 29.40 -13.85 -28.07
N VAL A 1001 28.98 -12.87 -27.28
CA VAL A 1001 28.78 -13.02 -25.83
C VAL A 1001 27.59 -13.93 -25.56
N SER A 1002 27.78 -14.90 -24.68
CA SER A 1002 26.78 -15.90 -24.30
C SER A 1002 25.72 -15.29 -23.38
N SER A 1003 24.50 -15.83 -23.41
CA SER A 1003 23.35 -15.32 -22.64
C SER A 1003 23.46 -15.51 -21.12
N ASP A 1004 24.54 -16.16 -20.64
CA ASP A 1004 24.86 -16.42 -19.24
C ASP A 1004 26.00 -15.54 -18.68
N GLU A 1005 26.48 -14.55 -19.45
CA GLU A 1005 27.55 -13.65 -19.01
C GLU A 1005 27.07 -12.65 -17.94
N VAL A 1006 27.83 -12.53 -16.84
CA VAL A 1006 27.54 -11.63 -15.72
C VAL A 1006 28.61 -10.54 -15.67
N LEU A 1007 28.20 -9.29 -15.91
CA LEU A 1007 29.10 -8.13 -15.78
C LEU A 1007 29.45 -7.92 -14.30
N LEU A 1008 30.74 -7.82 -13.99
CA LEU A 1008 31.22 -7.57 -12.63
C LEU A 1008 31.67 -6.11 -12.46
N ASP A 1009 31.45 -5.54 -11.28
CA ASP A 1009 32.00 -4.24 -10.91
C ASP A 1009 33.50 -4.35 -10.56
N LYS A 1010 34.11 -3.21 -10.21
CA LYS A 1010 35.53 -3.12 -9.83
C LYS A 1010 35.90 -3.97 -8.59
N ASN A 1011 34.90 -4.40 -7.82
CA ASN A 1011 35.02 -5.24 -6.62
C ASN A 1011 34.62 -6.70 -6.90
N LEU A 1012 34.51 -7.09 -8.18
CA LEU A 1012 34.13 -8.42 -8.64
C LEU A 1012 32.72 -8.85 -8.20
N GLN A 1013 31.79 -7.90 -8.03
CA GLN A 1013 30.38 -8.18 -7.72
C GLN A 1013 29.49 -8.10 -8.97
N PRO A 1014 28.50 -8.99 -9.12
CA PRO A 1014 27.53 -8.92 -10.21
C PRO A 1014 26.81 -7.57 -10.28
N ILE A 1015 26.96 -6.87 -11.40
CA ILE A 1015 26.18 -5.68 -11.73
C ILE A 1015 24.80 -6.15 -12.17
N GLN A 1016 23.78 -5.93 -11.34
CA GLN A 1016 22.41 -6.22 -11.76
C GLN A 1016 22.03 -5.32 -12.95
N PRO A 1017 21.46 -5.88 -14.03
CA PRO A 1017 20.94 -5.07 -15.13
C PRO A 1017 19.82 -4.19 -14.59
N LYS A 1018 20.00 -2.87 -14.68
CA LYS A 1018 18.98 -1.89 -14.27
C LYS A 1018 17.78 -2.04 -15.21
N THR A 1019 16.70 -2.64 -14.72
CA THR A 1019 15.42 -2.64 -15.44
C THR A 1019 14.85 -1.23 -15.43
N ALA A 1020 14.52 -0.71 -16.62
CA ALA A 1020 13.77 0.55 -16.73
C ALA A 1020 12.44 0.44 -15.96
N ALA A 1021 12.09 1.48 -15.20
CA ALA A 1021 10.91 1.46 -14.33
C ALA A 1021 9.56 1.39 -15.08
N ILE A 1022 9.55 1.69 -16.39
CA ILE A 1022 8.36 1.67 -17.24
C ILE A 1022 8.66 0.78 -18.47
N PRO A 1023 7.84 -0.24 -18.77
CA PRO A 1023 8.03 -1.11 -19.94
C PRO A 1023 7.78 -0.34 -21.25
N ILE A 1024 8.55 -0.69 -22.29
CA ILE A 1024 8.40 -0.16 -23.65
C ILE A 1024 7.73 -1.23 -24.52
N ASN A 1025 6.61 -0.88 -25.15
CA ASN A 1025 5.91 -1.69 -26.12
C ASN A 1025 6.05 -1.04 -27.50
N SER A 1026 6.19 -1.83 -28.57
CA SER A 1026 6.24 -1.30 -29.93
C SER A 1026 5.48 -2.19 -30.90
N ASN A 1027 4.80 -1.59 -31.87
CA ASN A 1027 4.07 -2.29 -32.92
C ASN A 1027 4.14 -1.47 -34.21
N LEU A 1028 5.15 -1.78 -35.01
CA LEU A 1028 5.53 -1.03 -36.19
C LEU A 1028 5.36 -1.87 -37.45
N VAL A 1029 4.80 -1.28 -38.50
CA VAL A 1029 4.79 -1.87 -39.85
C VAL A 1029 5.84 -1.17 -40.70
N ILE A 1030 6.87 -1.91 -41.10
CA ILE A 1030 7.97 -1.42 -41.92
C ILE A 1030 7.77 -1.89 -43.36
N HIS A 1031 7.58 -0.95 -44.28
CA HIS A 1031 7.50 -1.22 -45.72
C HIS A 1031 8.86 -0.95 -46.38
N VAL A 1032 9.47 -1.98 -46.96
CA VAL A 1032 10.75 -1.90 -47.67
C VAL A 1032 10.48 -1.70 -49.16
N GLY A 1033 10.79 -0.50 -49.65
CA GLY A 1033 10.53 -0.10 -51.04
C GLY A 1033 11.49 -0.69 -52.07
N ASN A 1034 11.40 -0.21 -53.31
CA ASN A 1034 12.06 -0.83 -54.46
C ASN A 1034 13.54 -0.46 -54.68
N ASP A 1035 14.10 0.53 -53.98
CA ASP A 1035 15.53 0.88 -54.07
C ASP A 1035 16.26 0.72 -52.74
N VAL A 1036 16.04 -0.41 -52.09
CA VAL A 1036 16.82 -0.88 -50.94
C VAL A 1036 17.85 -1.89 -51.42
N ARG A 1037 19.13 -1.69 -51.05
CA ARG A 1037 20.24 -2.56 -51.46
C ARG A 1037 21.07 -3.01 -50.28
N LEU A 1038 21.44 -4.27 -50.28
CA LEU A 1038 22.31 -4.93 -49.31
C LEU A 1038 23.63 -5.31 -49.97
N SER A 1039 24.74 -5.07 -49.26
CA SER A 1039 26.08 -5.53 -49.60
C SER A 1039 26.73 -6.11 -48.34
N ALA A 1040 26.60 -7.42 -48.14
CA ALA A 1040 27.05 -8.10 -46.91
C ALA A 1040 27.59 -9.49 -47.25
N PHE A 1041 28.73 -9.88 -46.66
CA PHE A 1041 29.27 -11.25 -46.74
C PHE A 1041 29.33 -11.85 -48.17
N GLY A 1042 29.71 -11.04 -49.17
CA GLY A 1042 29.76 -11.47 -50.58
C GLY A 1042 28.43 -11.32 -51.35
N LEU A 1043 27.30 -11.14 -50.67
CA LEU A 1043 26.00 -10.88 -51.29
C LEU A 1043 25.82 -9.40 -51.61
N LYS A 1044 25.53 -9.08 -52.87
CA LYS A 1044 25.04 -7.77 -53.34
C LYS A 1044 23.63 -7.94 -53.89
N ALA A 1045 22.62 -7.46 -53.18
CA ALA A 1045 21.22 -7.73 -53.48
C ALA A 1045 20.34 -6.47 -53.41
N LYS A 1046 19.28 -6.41 -54.22
CA LYS A 1046 18.13 -5.52 -53.98
C LYS A 1046 17.15 -6.23 -53.05
N LEU A 1047 16.52 -5.49 -52.14
CA LEU A 1047 15.52 -6.00 -51.21
C LEU A 1047 14.20 -5.23 -51.37
N ASN A 1048 13.07 -5.88 -51.17
CA ASN A 1048 11.76 -5.25 -50.92
C ASN A 1048 10.86 -6.15 -50.07
N GLY A 1049 9.76 -5.64 -49.54
CA GLY A 1049 8.81 -6.43 -48.74
C GLY A 1049 8.24 -5.69 -47.54
N ASP A 1050 7.59 -6.41 -46.64
CA ASP A 1050 6.86 -5.85 -45.50
C ASP A 1050 7.18 -6.63 -44.23
N LEU A 1051 7.49 -5.90 -43.15
CA LEU A 1051 7.82 -6.47 -41.85
C LEU A 1051 7.00 -5.79 -40.75
N LYS A 1052 6.28 -6.59 -39.97
CA LYS A 1052 5.66 -6.16 -38.72
C LYS A 1052 6.62 -6.45 -37.56
N VAL A 1053 7.02 -5.42 -36.85
CA VAL A 1053 7.90 -5.47 -35.68
C VAL A 1053 7.06 -5.27 -34.43
N VAL A 1054 7.04 -6.26 -33.56
CA VAL A 1054 6.34 -6.22 -32.27
C VAL A 1054 7.36 -6.38 -31.15
N GLN A 1055 7.37 -5.48 -30.19
CA GLN A 1055 8.23 -5.56 -29.02
C GLN A 1055 7.39 -5.39 -27.76
N ASP A 1056 7.58 -6.28 -26.79
CA ASP A 1056 6.97 -6.17 -25.47
C ASP A 1056 7.94 -6.68 -24.38
N ARG A 1057 7.44 -6.99 -23.19
CA ARG A 1057 8.27 -7.51 -22.08
C ARG A 1057 8.92 -8.87 -22.37
N THR A 1058 8.43 -9.62 -23.34
CA THR A 1058 8.91 -10.96 -23.71
C THR A 1058 10.02 -10.94 -24.75
N GLY A 1059 10.19 -9.83 -25.47
CA GLY A 1059 11.28 -9.64 -26.44
C GLY A 1059 10.83 -8.95 -27.72
N LEU A 1060 11.72 -8.99 -28.72
CA LEU A 1060 11.49 -8.47 -30.07
C LEU A 1060 11.00 -9.61 -30.98
N GLY A 1061 9.85 -9.43 -31.61
CA GLY A 1061 9.28 -10.31 -32.62
C GLY A 1061 9.14 -9.61 -33.97
N LEU A 1062 9.34 -10.35 -35.05
CA LEU A 1062 9.31 -9.89 -36.43
C LEU A 1062 8.50 -10.88 -37.28
N ASN A 1063 7.48 -10.37 -37.97
CA ASN A 1063 6.59 -11.14 -38.83
C ASN A 1063 6.48 -10.49 -40.21
N GLY A 1064 6.65 -11.24 -41.28
CA GLY A 1064 6.54 -10.69 -42.64
C GLY A 1064 7.44 -11.38 -43.63
N GLN A 1065 7.71 -10.71 -44.76
CA GLN A 1065 8.53 -11.27 -45.82
C GLN A 1065 9.41 -10.21 -46.45
N ILE A 1066 10.69 -10.54 -46.66
CA ILE A 1066 11.63 -9.79 -47.48
C ILE A 1066 11.96 -10.61 -48.72
N ASN A 1067 11.86 -10.00 -49.89
CA ASN A 1067 12.24 -10.61 -51.16
C ASN A 1067 13.57 -10.03 -51.66
N ILE A 1068 14.29 -10.86 -52.40
CA ILE A 1068 15.48 -10.50 -53.16
C ILE A 1068 15.12 -10.58 -54.65
N PRO A 1069 14.54 -9.51 -55.25
CA PRO A 1069 14.16 -9.52 -56.66
C PRO A 1069 15.34 -9.63 -57.62
N SER A 1070 16.55 -9.25 -57.19
CA SER A 1070 17.79 -9.44 -57.95
C SER A 1070 18.99 -9.37 -57.01
N GLY A 1071 20.01 -10.18 -57.26
CA GLY A 1071 21.25 -10.14 -56.50
C GLY A 1071 22.36 -10.95 -57.14
N ARG A 1072 23.59 -10.69 -56.70
CA ARG A 1072 24.79 -11.43 -57.07
C ARG A 1072 25.55 -11.79 -55.80
N PHE A 1073 25.88 -13.06 -55.64
CA PHE A 1073 26.64 -13.59 -54.52
C PHE A 1073 28.03 -13.98 -55.02
N HIS A 1074 29.06 -13.32 -54.48
CA HIS A 1074 30.45 -13.55 -54.85
C HIS A 1074 31.26 -13.95 -53.62
N ALA A 1075 31.55 -15.24 -53.52
CA ALA A 1075 32.33 -15.84 -52.44
C ALA A 1075 33.04 -17.10 -52.95
N TYR A 1076 34.16 -17.48 -52.32
CA TYR A 1076 34.94 -18.68 -52.66
C TYR A 1076 35.35 -18.77 -54.14
N GLY A 1077 35.60 -17.61 -54.77
CA GLY A 1077 35.97 -17.52 -56.19
C GLY A 1077 34.80 -17.72 -57.17
N GLN A 1078 33.57 -17.88 -56.69
CA GLN A 1078 32.39 -18.13 -57.51
C GLN A 1078 31.53 -16.89 -57.66
N ASP A 1079 30.94 -16.74 -58.85
CA ASP A 1079 29.99 -15.67 -59.15
C ASP A 1079 28.60 -16.23 -59.45
N LEU A 1080 27.68 -16.04 -58.50
CA LEU A 1080 26.35 -16.63 -58.51
C LEU A 1080 25.29 -15.54 -58.63
N ILE A 1081 24.38 -15.66 -59.59
CA ILE A 1081 23.27 -14.75 -59.84
C ILE A 1081 22.02 -15.30 -59.14
N VAL A 1082 21.47 -14.53 -58.20
CA VAL A 1082 20.25 -14.88 -57.48
C VAL A 1082 19.05 -14.73 -58.42
N ARG A 1083 18.33 -15.83 -58.69
CA ARG A 1083 17.09 -15.84 -59.48
C ARG A 1083 15.84 -15.69 -58.62
N LYS A 1084 15.87 -16.26 -57.41
CA LYS A 1084 14.79 -16.22 -56.44
C LYS A 1084 15.39 -16.05 -55.05
N GLY A 1085 14.83 -15.19 -54.23
CA GLY A 1085 15.19 -15.11 -52.82
C GLY A 1085 14.03 -14.57 -52.00
N GLU A 1086 13.60 -15.33 -51.01
CA GLU A 1086 12.53 -15.00 -50.09
C GLU A 1086 13.02 -15.32 -48.67
N LEU A 1087 12.84 -14.38 -47.75
CA LEU A 1087 13.07 -14.55 -46.31
C LEU A 1087 11.75 -14.30 -45.61
N GLN A 1088 11.19 -15.33 -44.97
CA GLN A 1088 9.93 -15.24 -44.24
C GLN A 1088 10.20 -15.23 -42.75
N PHE A 1089 9.67 -14.24 -42.05
CA PHE A 1089 9.82 -14.06 -40.61
C PHE A 1089 8.51 -14.41 -39.91
N ALA A 1090 8.60 -15.18 -38.82
CA ALA A 1090 7.45 -15.69 -38.08
C ALA A 1090 7.63 -15.63 -36.55
N GLY A 1091 8.31 -14.60 -36.04
CA GLY A 1091 8.60 -14.43 -34.62
C GLY A 1091 10.05 -14.03 -34.39
N PRO A 1092 10.97 -14.96 -34.07
CA PRO A 1092 12.38 -14.61 -33.82
C PRO A 1092 13.03 -13.89 -35.03
N PRO A 1093 13.64 -12.71 -34.84
CA PRO A 1093 14.21 -11.92 -35.92
C PRO A 1093 15.48 -12.53 -36.54
N ASP A 1094 16.13 -13.46 -35.84
CA ASP A 1094 17.37 -14.15 -36.22
C ASP A 1094 17.13 -15.50 -36.94
N GLN A 1095 15.89 -16.01 -36.97
CA GLN A 1095 15.54 -17.29 -37.59
C GLN A 1095 14.49 -17.17 -38.71
N PRO A 1096 14.74 -16.41 -39.80
CA PRO A 1096 13.84 -16.43 -40.94
C PRO A 1096 13.90 -17.79 -41.67
N TYR A 1097 12.78 -18.19 -42.27
CA TYR A 1097 12.78 -19.23 -43.28
C TYR A 1097 13.32 -18.68 -44.59
N VAL A 1098 14.43 -19.23 -45.04
CA VAL A 1098 15.13 -18.86 -46.27
C VAL A 1098 14.63 -19.75 -47.42
N ASN A 1099 14.35 -19.14 -48.56
CA ASN A 1099 14.09 -19.82 -49.82
C ASN A 1099 14.81 -19.07 -50.95
N LEU A 1100 16.01 -19.50 -51.27
CA LEU A 1100 16.93 -18.80 -52.18
C LEU A 1100 17.43 -19.74 -53.26
N GLU A 1101 17.43 -19.28 -54.51
CA GLU A 1101 17.97 -19.97 -55.67
C GLU A 1101 18.93 -19.05 -56.42
N ALA A 1102 20.16 -19.50 -56.61
CA ALA A 1102 21.19 -18.77 -57.33
C ALA A 1102 21.87 -19.70 -58.35
N ILE A 1103 22.13 -19.19 -59.55
CA ILE A 1103 22.80 -19.93 -60.63
C ILE A 1103 24.20 -19.35 -60.86
N ARG A 1104 25.14 -20.17 -61.33
CA ARG A 1104 26.42 -19.67 -61.85
C ARG A 1104 26.17 -18.70 -63.00
N ASN A 1105 26.99 -17.67 -63.11
CA ASN A 1105 26.95 -16.74 -64.23
C ASN A 1105 27.08 -17.53 -65.57
N PRO A 1106 26.05 -17.53 -66.45
CA PRO A 1106 26.06 -18.31 -67.68
C PRO A 1106 27.21 -17.97 -68.64
N GLU A 1107 27.73 -16.74 -68.60
CA GLU A 1107 28.89 -16.33 -69.40
C GLU A 1107 30.20 -17.03 -68.97
N ALA A 1108 30.24 -17.59 -67.76
CA ALA A 1108 31.37 -18.29 -67.17
C ALA A 1108 31.11 -19.80 -67.02
N THR A 1109 30.18 -20.34 -67.84
CA THR A 1109 29.79 -21.75 -67.85
C THR A 1109 29.84 -22.29 -69.29
N GLU A 1110 30.49 -23.43 -69.48
CA GLU A 1110 30.62 -24.10 -70.78
C GLU A 1110 29.36 -24.94 -71.08
N ASP A 1111 29.22 -25.40 -72.33
CA ASP A 1111 28.17 -26.32 -72.79
C ASP A 1111 26.70 -25.86 -72.65
N ASP A 1112 26.45 -24.57 -72.37
CA ASP A 1112 25.10 -24.01 -72.17
C ASP A 1112 24.34 -24.66 -70.98
N VAL A 1113 25.08 -25.20 -70.00
CA VAL A 1113 24.54 -25.83 -68.80
C VAL A 1113 24.29 -24.78 -67.72
N THR A 1114 23.07 -24.74 -67.17
CA THR A 1114 22.76 -23.89 -66.01
C THR A 1114 22.96 -24.69 -64.72
N ALA A 1115 24.07 -24.47 -64.01
CA ALA A 1115 24.29 -25.04 -62.68
C ALA A 1115 24.01 -24.01 -61.58
N GLY A 1116 23.36 -24.43 -60.50
CA GLY A 1116 22.97 -23.54 -59.42
C GLY A 1116 22.82 -24.22 -58.06
N LEU A 1117 22.53 -23.41 -57.06
CA LEU A 1117 22.26 -23.81 -55.69
C LEU A 1117 20.89 -23.30 -55.23
N ARG A 1118 20.20 -24.14 -54.48
CA ARG A 1118 18.94 -23.83 -53.80
C ARG A 1118 19.14 -24.00 -52.31
N VAL A 1119 18.81 -22.97 -51.53
CA VAL A 1119 18.89 -22.94 -50.06
C VAL A 1119 17.48 -22.80 -49.51
N THR A 1120 17.05 -23.76 -48.70
CA THR A 1120 15.71 -23.80 -48.08
C THR A 1120 15.80 -24.18 -46.61
N GLY A 1121 14.94 -23.64 -45.75
CA GLY A 1121 14.91 -23.98 -44.31
C GLY A 1121 15.12 -22.77 -43.41
N LEU A 1122 15.20 -22.96 -42.09
CA LEU A 1122 15.52 -21.88 -41.15
C LEU A 1122 16.98 -21.42 -41.36
N ALA A 1123 17.26 -20.14 -41.11
CA ALA A 1123 18.56 -19.53 -41.40
C ALA A 1123 19.74 -20.14 -40.62
N ASP A 1124 19.48 -20.70 -39.43
CA ASP A 1124 20.45 -21.41 -38.59
C ASP A 1124 20.61 -22.90 -38.96
N GLU A 1125 19.61 -23.48 -39.62
CA GLU A 1125 19.62 -24.86 -40.13
C GLU A 1125 19.22 -24.95 -41.62
N PRO A 1126 19.97 -24.32 -42.55
CA PRO A 1126 19.59 -24.30 -43.96
C PRO A 1126 19.93 -25.63 -44.65
N LYS A 1127 19.00 -26.12 -45.48
CA LYS A 1127 19.23 -27.21 -46.43
C LYS A 1127 19.71 -26.64 -47.76
N VAL A 1128 20.88 -27.08 -48.22
CA VAL A 1128 21.49 -26.65 -49.48
C VAL A 1128 21.44 -27.80 -50.50
N GLU A 1129 20.90 -27.53 -51.68
CA GLU A 1129 20.80 -28.48 -52.81
C GLU A 1129 21.47 -27.87 -54.05
N VAL A 1130 22.34 -28.63 -54.71
CA VAL A 1130 22.95 -28.24 -55.99
C VAL A 1130 22.14 -28.86 -57.14
N PHE A 1131 21.85 -28.08 -58.17
CA PHE A 1131 21.06 -28.49 -59.34
C PHE A 1131 21.72 -28.09 -60.66
N SER A 1132 21.32 -28.74 -61.75
CA SER A 1132 21.70 -28.36 -63.12
C SER A 1132 20.50 -28.46 -64.08
N ASP A 1133 20.55 -27.70 -65.17
CA ASP A 1133 19.64 -27.82 -66.33
C ASP A 1133 20.49 -27.90 -67.61
N PRO A 1134 20.47 -29.05 -68.34
CA PRO A 1134 19.72 -30.28 -68.05
C PRO A 1134 20.16 -30.99 -66.76
N ALA A 1135 19.27 -31.81 -66.19
CA ALA A 1135 19.48 -32.47 -64.90
C ALA A 1135 20.61 -33.52 -64.94
N MET A 1136 21.60 -33.38 -64.05
CA MET A 1136 22.78 -34.24 -63.94
C MET A 1136 22.97 -34.76 -62.50
N SER A 1137 23.98 -35.60 -62.27
CA SER A 1137 24.36 -36.03 -60.91
C SER A 1137 24.82 -34.82 -60.07
N GLN A 1138 24.65 -34.87 -58.73
CA GLN A 1138 25.10 -33.78 -57.86
C GLN A 1138 26.60 -33.47 -57.99
N GLN A 1139 27.43 -34.47 -58.29
CA GLN A 1139 28.86 -34.30 -58.50
C GLN A 1139 29.16 -33.56 -59.82
N GLU A 1140 28.42 -33.89 -60.88
CA GLU A 1140 28.47 -33.22 -62.19
C GLU A 1140 28.01 -31.76 -62.07
N ALA A 1141 26.85 -31.54 -61.42
CA ALA A 1141 26.27 -30.23 -61.20
C ALA A 1141 27.17 -29.36 -60.30
N LEU A 1142 27.81 -29.95 -59.28
CA LEU A 1142 28.78 -29.26 -58.44
C LEU A 1142 30.06 -28.92 -59.21
N SER A 1143 30.52 -29.76 -60.14
CA SER A 1143 31.65 -29.44 -61.03
C SER A 1143 31.34 -28.24 -61.91
N TYR A 1144 30.17 -28.22 -62.57
CA TYR A 1144 29.72 -27.05 -63.32
C TYR A 1144 29.56 -25.81 -62.42
N LEU A 1145 29.07 -25.97 -61.18
CA LEU A 1145 28.91 -24.88 -60.22
C LEU A 1145 30.23 -24.29 -59.73
N LEU A 1146 31.28 -25.10 -59.53
CA LEU A 1146 32.59 -24.66 -59.02
C LEU A 1146 33.59 -24.29 -60.12
N ARG A 1147 33.59 -25.01 -61.25
CA ARG A 1147 34.61 -24.89 -62.31
C ARG A 1147 34.06 -24.32 -63.62
N GLY A 1148 32.74 -24.31 -63.81
CA GLY A 1148 32.11 -23.88 -65.06
C GLY A 1148 32.14 -24.92 -66.18
N GLN A 1149 32.58 -26.16 -65.91
CA GLN A 1149 32.69 -27.25 -66.88
C GLN A 1149 32.44 -28.62 -66.20
N GLY A 1150 32.05 -29.63 -66.99
CA GLY A 1150 31.74 -30.99 -66.54
C GLY A 1150 32.96 -31.80 -66.10
N LEU A 1151 32.71 -32.98 -65.53
CA LEU A 1151 33.76 -33.95 -65.20
C LEU A 1151 34.07 -34.73 -66.50
N GLY A 1152 35.25 -34.53 -67.09
CA GLY A 1152 35.63 -35.21 -68.34
C GLY A 1152 35.53 -36.75 -68.25
N SER A 1153 35.36 -37.43 -69.38
CA SER A 1153 35.08 -38.88 -69.45
C SER A 1153 36.23 -39.81 -69.07
N ASP A 1154 37.43 -39.28 -68.79
CA ASP A 1154 38.53 -40.03 -68.18
C ASP A 1154 38.49 -39.84 -66.66
N GLY A 1155 37.75 -40.71 -65.99
CA GLY A 1155 37.61 -40.70 -64.55
C GLY A 1155 38.92 -41.09 -63.84
N ASP A 1156 39.43 -40.18 -63.01
CA ASP A 1156 40.09 -40.57 -61.77
C ASP A 1156 39.84 -39.52 -60.68
N GLY A 1157 39.63 -39.99 -59.44
CA GLY A 1157 39.08 -39.24 -58.29
C GLY A 1157 39.88 -38.02 -57.80
N ASN A 1158 40.89 -37.58 -58.54
CA ASN A 1158 41.76 -36.46 -58.19
C ASN A 1158 41.29 -35.08 -58.73
N ALA A 1159 40.28 -35.03 -59.60
CA ALA A 1159 39.72 -33.75 -60.09
C ALA A 1159 38.99 -32.96 -58.98
N LEU A 1160 38.35 -33.65 -58.03
CA LEU A 1160 37.72 -33.00 -56.87
C LEU A 1160 38.79 -32.57 -55.84
N THR A 1161 39.86 -33.35 -55.69
CA THR A 1161 41.01 -33.06 -54.82
C THR A 1161 41.80 -31.85 -55.30
N SER A 1162 42.02 -31.70 -56.62
CA SER A 1162 42.66 -30.50 -57.19
C SER A 1162 41.76 -29.27 -57.11
N ALA A 1163 40.43 -29.42 -57.23
CA ALA A 1163 39.46 -28.35 -56.97
C ALA A 1163 39.48 -27.91 -55.49
N LEU A 1164 39.65 -28.84 -54.54
CA LEU A 1164 39.80 -28.54 -53.10
C LEU A 1164 41.12 -27.82 -52.78
N VAL A 1165 42.22 -28.18 -53.46
CA VAL A 1165 43.51 -27.45 -53.36
C VAL A 1165 43.42 -26.05 -53.97
N GLY A 1166 42.73 -25.91 -55.11
CA GLY A 1166 42.43 -24.61 -55.74
C GLY A 1166 41.56 -23.69 -54.87
N LEU A 1167 40.58 -24.25 -54.15
CA LEU A 1167 39.79 -23.52 -53.13
C LEU A 1167 40.65 -23.08 -51.93
N GLY A 1168 41.63 -23.90 -51.52
CA GLY A 1168 42.60 -23.55 -50.47
C GLY A 1168 43.52 -22.39 -50.84
N VAL A 1169 43.91 -22.28 -52.12
CA VAL A 1169 44.67 -21.14 -52.64
C VAL A 1169 43.77 -19.91 -52.86
N ALA A 1170 42.50 -20.11 -53.26
CA ALA A 1170 41.51 -19.05 -53.47
C ALA A 1170 41.13 -18.28 -52.19
N GLN A 1171 41.23 -18.91 -51.00
CA GLN A 1171 41.09 -18.19 -49.71
C GLN A 1171 42.16 -17.09 -49.52
N SER A 1172 43.34 -17.23 -50.14
CA SER A 1172 44.40 -16.20 -50.16
C SER A 1172 44.37 -15.29 -51.40
N GLY A 1173 43.44 -15.55 -52.34
CA GLY A 1173 43.49 -15.11 -53.74
C GLY A 1173 42.82 -13.78 -54.11
N GLN A 1174 42.34 -12.95 -53.16
CA GLN A 1174 41.68 -11.66 -53.49
C GLN A 1174 42.60 -10.68 -54.27
N VAL A 1175 43.91 -10.94 -54.32
CA VAL A 1175 44.90 -10.11 -55.03
C VAL A 1175 45.04 -10.49 -56.51
N VAL A 1176 44.87 -11.77 -56.89
CA VAL A 1176 45.20 -12.28 -58.24
C VAL A 1176 44.11 -11.93 -59.27
N GLY A 1177 42.83 -12.03 -58.90
CA GLY A 1177 41.71 -11.67 -59.79
C GLY A 1177 41.62 -10.17 -60.12
N LYS A 1178 41.92 -9.28 -59.15
CA LYS A 1178 41.95 -7.82 -59.36
C LYS A 1178 43.08 -7.35 -60.31
N ILE A 1179 44.22 -8.06 -60.30
CA ILE A 1179 45.32 -7.77 -61.22
C ILE A 1179 44.88 -8.13 -62.66
N GLY A 1180 44.27 -9.29 -62.88
CA GLY A 1180 43.77 -9.71 -64.19
C GLY A 1180 42.74 -8.76 -64.82
N GLU A 1181 41.72 -8.34 -64.06
CA GLU A 1181 40.68 -7.43 -64.55
C GLU A 1181 41.23 -6.04 -64.93
N THR A 1182 42.27 -5.56 -64.23
CA THR A 1182 42.92 -4.28 -64.54
C THR A 1182 43.68 -4.32 -65.88
N PHE A 1183 44.12 -5.51 -66.32
CA PHE A 1183 44.80 -5.74 -67.59
C PHE A 1183 43.89 -6.32 -68.69
N GLY A 1184 42.56 -6.32 -68.48
CA GLY A 1184 41.59 -6.78 -69.48
C GLY A 1184 41.45 -8.29 -69.63
N VAL A 1185 41.85 -9.07 -68.61
CA VAL A 1185 41.72 -10.54 -68.58
C VAL A 1185 40.71 -10.95 -67.51
N SER A 1186 39.60 -11.56 -67.90
CA SER A 1186 38.54 -12.05 -67.01
C SER A 1186 38.74 -13.51 -66.60
N ASN A 1187 38.24 -13.89 -65.42
CA ASN A 1187 38.33 -15.25 -64.86
C ASN A 1187 39.75 -15.83 -64.81
N LEU A 1188 40.73 -15.02 -64.37
CA LEU A 1188 42.10 -15.46 -64.16
C LEU A 1188 42.15 -16.50 -63.02
N ALA A 1189 42.41 -17.75 -63.37
CA ALA A 1189 42.50 -18.89 -62.47
C ALA A 1189 43.91 -19.51 -62.53
N LEU A 1190 44.38 -20.03 -61.39
CA LEU A 1190 45.65 -20.73 -61.25
C LEU A 1190 45.35 -22.21 -61.00
N ASP A 1191 45.63 -23.06 -61.97
CA ASP A 1191 45.37 -24.50 -61.99
C ASP A 1191 46.69 -25.29 -61.97
N THR A 1192 46.59 -26.59 -61.69
CA THR A 1192 47.69 -27.55 -61.88
C THR A 1192 47.22 -28.67 -62.81
N THR A 1193 48.02 -29.02 -63.82
CA THR A 1193 47.71 -30.07 -64.79
C THR A 1193 48.94 -30.97 -65.02
N GLY A 1194 48.74 -32.23 -65.40
CA GLY A 1194 49.82 -33.22 -65.57
C GLY A 1194 50.06 -34.14 -64.35
N VAL A 1195 50.86 -35.19 -64.52
CA VAL A 1195 51.13 -36.22 -63.50
C VAL A 1195 52.61 -36.63 -63.52
N GLY A 1196 53.27 -36.69 -62.37
CA GLY A 1196 54.71 -36.99 -62.30
C GLY A 1196 55.59 -35.82 -62.78
N ASP A 1197 56.67 -36.13 -63.50
CA ASP A 1197 57.66 -35.13 -63.96
C ASP A 1197 57.11 -34.14 -65.01
N SER A 1198 55.89 -34.35 -65.52
CA SER A 1198 55.17 -33.45 -66.45
C SER A 1198 54.11 -32.58 -65.76
N GLN A 1199 54.12 -32.50 -64.42
CA GLN A 1199 53.24 -31.58 -63.69
C GLN A 1199 53.60 -30.13 -63.99
N GLN A 1200 52.59 -29.33 -64.36
CA GLN A 1200 52.72 -27.91 -64.66
C GLN A 1200 51.74 -27.08 -63.81
N VAL A 1201 52.19 -25.89 -63.39
CA VAL A 1201 51.30 -24.84 -62.88
C VAL A 1201 50.85 -24.01 -64.06
N GLN A 1202 49.54 -23.93 -64.25
CA GLN A 1202 48.88 -23.24 -65.35
C GLN A 1202 48.15 -22.01 -64.82
N VAL A 1203 48.37 -20.85 -65.45
CA VAL A 1203 47.51 -19.67 -65.28
C VAL A 1203 46.62 -19.57 -66.51
N SER A 1204 45.30 -19.57 -66.35
CA SER A 1204 44.36 -19.42 -67.45
C SER A 1204 43.36 -18.30 -67.22
N GLY A 1205 43.01 -17.57 -68.27
CA GLY A 1205 42.02 -16.50 -68.23
C GLY A 1205 41.47 -16.19 -69.63
N TYR A 1206 40.38 -15.44 -69.70
CA TYR A 1206 39.73 -15.04 -70.94
C TYR A 1206 40.08 -13.60 -71.28
N VAL A 1207 40.55 -13.36 -72.51
CA VAL A 1207 40.95 -12.01 -72.96
C VAL A 1207 39.88 -11.37 -73.85
N LEU A 1208 39.07 -12.21 -74.52
CA LEU A 1208 37.86 -11.83 -75.27
C LEU A 1208 36.79 -12.91 -75.05
N PRO A 1209 35.48 -12.61 -75.25
CA PRO A 1209 34.44 -13.62 -75.23
C PRO A 1209 34.78 -14.79 -76.18
N GLY A 1210 34.95 -15.99 -75.62
CA GLY A 1210 35.34 -17.19 -76.36
C GLY A 1210 36.83 -17.36 -76.64
N LEU A 1211 37.72 -16.39 -76.33
CA LEU A 1211 39.18 -16.53 -76.46
C LEU A 1211 39.84 -16.69 -75.08
N GLN A 1212 40.23 -17.91 -74.78
CA GLN A 1212 40.95 -18.28 -73.57
C GLN A 1212 42.45 -18.31 -73.83
N VAL A 1213 43.23 -17.78 -72.90
CA VAL A 1213 44.69 -17.84 -72.89
C VAL A 1213 45.12 -18.63 -71.66
N LYS A 1214 46.00 -19.61 -71.85
CA LYS A 1214 46.60 -20.42 -70.79
C LYS A 1214 48.11 -20.33 -70.89
N TYR A 1215 48.78 -20.10 -69.77
CA TYR A 1215 50.23 -20.07 -69.67
C TYR A 1215 50.65 -21.06 -68.59
N GLY A 1216 51.22 -22.19 -69.01
CA GLY A 1216 51.70 -23.26 -68.14
C GLY A 1216 53.22 -23.21 -68.01
N VAL A 1217 53.75 -23.47 -66.82
CA VAL A 1217 55.18 -23.70 -66.58
C VAL A 1217 55.33 -25.04 -65.87
N GLY A 1218 56.14 -25.94 -66.41
CA GLY A 1218 56.47 -27.21 -65.78
C GLY A 1218 57.12 -27.00 -64.40
N ILE A 1219 56.67 -27.76 -63.41
CA ILE A 1219 57.12 -27.67 -62.01
C ILE A 1219 58.51 -28.31 -61.87
N PHE A 1220 58.79 -29.35 -62.65
CA PHE A 1220 60.03 -30.14 -62.57
C PHE A 1220 60.92 -29.98 -63.81
N ASP A 1221 60.33 -29.67 -64.98
CA ASP A 1221 60.98 -29.33 -66.23
C ASP A 1221 60.64 -27.88 -66.59
N SER A 1222 61.61 -26.95 -66.59
CA SER A 1222 61.36 -25.50 -66.67
C SER A 1222 60.90 -24.98 -68.05
N LEU A 1223 59.99 -25.68 -68.71
CA LEU A 1223 59.46 -25.39 -70.03
C LEU A 1223 58.12 -24.66 -69.89
N ALA A 1224 57.98 -23.54 -70.60
CA ALA A 1224 56.77 -22.73 -70.61
C ALA A 1224 55.94 -23.03 -71.87
N THR A 1225 54.64 -23.28 -71.67
CA THR A 1225 53.66 -23.52 -72.74
C THR A 1225 52.59 -22.43 -72.73
N LEU A 1226 52.45 -21.70 -73.82
CA LEU A 1226 51.35 -20.75 -74.04
C LEU A 1226 50.30 -21.39 -74.95
N THR A 1227 49.05 -21.44 -74.50
CA THR A 1227 47.91 -21.97 -75.25
C THR A 1227 46.87 -20.87 -75.47
N LEU A 1228 46.44 -20.70 -76.71
CA LEU A 1228 45.35 -19.81 -77.10
C LEU A 1228 44.19 -20.66 -77.63
N ARG A 1229 43.09 -20.74 -76.91
CA ARG A 1229 41.90 -21.50 -77.30
C ARG A 1229 40.77 -20.54 -77.65
N TYR A 1230 40.33 -20.54 -78.91
CA TYR A 1230 39.18 -19.77 -79.38
C TYR A 1230 37.99 -20.66 -79.69
N ARG A 1231 36.84 -20.37 -79.07
CA ARG A 1231 35.57 -21.06 -79.31
C ARG A 1231 34.92 -20.54 -80.59
N LEU A 1232 34.91 -21.35 -81.64
CA LEU A 1232 34.30 -21.01 -82.92
C LEU A 1232 32.77 -21.19 -82.87
N MET A 1233 32.30 -22.27 -82.24
CA MET A 1233 30.88 -22.62 -82.01
C MET A 1233 30.78 -23.47 -80.72
N PRO A 1234 29.58 -23.67 -80.12
CA PRO A 1234 29.43 -24.59 -78.99
C PRO A 1234 30.06 -25.96 -79.30
N LYS A 1235 30.95 -26.44 -78.43
CA LYS A 1235 31.72 -27.68 -78.57
C LYS A 1235 32.67 -27.78 -79.79
N LEU A 1236 33.00 -26.67 -80.47
CA LEU A 1236 34.05 -26.57 -81.51
C LEU A 1236 35.05 -25.46 -81.17
N TYR A 1237 36.30 -25.83 -80.93
CA TYR A 1237 37.37 -24.97 -80.46
C TYR A 1237 38.58 -25.02 -81.41
N LEU A 1238 39.16 -23.87 -81.73
CA LEU A 1238 40.46 -23.75 -82.38
C LEU A 1238 41.50 -23.44 -81.30
N GLU A 1239 42.46 -24.32 -81.10
CA GLU A 1239 43.49 -24.21 -80.07
C GLU A 1239 44.88 -24.09 -80.70
N ALA A 1240 45.61 -23.02 -80.39
CA ALA A 1240 47.01 -22.85 -80.77
C ALA A 1240 47.88 -23.03 -79.53
N VAL A 1241 48.76 -24.02 -79.53
CA VAL A 1241 49.70 -24.30 -78.43
C VAL A 1241 51.12 -23.96 -78.88
N SER A 1242 51.85 -23.22 -78.07
CA SER A 1242 53.24 -22.82 -78.28
C SER A 1242 54.08 -23.20 -77.07
N GLY A 1243 54.92 -24.23 -77.21
CA GLY A 1243 55.84 -24.72 -76.20
C GLY A 1243 57.15 -25.23 -76.82
N VAL A 1244 57.51 -26.49 -76.57
CA VAL A 1244 58.64 -27.16 -77.25
C VAL A 1244 58.31 -27.44 -78.73
N ASP A 1245 57.05 -27.79 -78.99
CA ASP A 1245 56.45 -27.88 -80.33
C ASP A 1245 55.35 -26.82 -80.48
N GLN A 1246 55.09 -26.40 -81.72
CA GLN A 1246 53.99 -25.49 -82.06
C GLN A 1246 52.91 -26.26 -82.83
N ALA A 1247 51.70 -26.29 -82.28
CA ALA A 1247 50.56 -27.00 -82.86
C ALA A 1247 49.34 -26.08 -82.95
N LEU A 1248 48.53 -26.29 -83.99
CA LEU A 1248 47.22 -25.63 -84.17
C LEU A 1248 46.19 -26.73 -84.36
N ASP A 1249 45.39 -26.96 -83.33
CA ASP A 1249 44.43 -28.06 -83.24
C ASP A 1249 43.01 -27.53 -83.38
N LEU A 1250 42.17 -28.28 -84.09
CA LEU A 1250 40.72 -28.04 -84.13
C LEU A 1250 40.03 -29.14 -83.32
N LEU A 1251 39.61 -28.77 -82.12
CA LEU A 1251 39.00 -29.67 -81.14
C LEU A 1251 37.49 -29.62 -81.28
N TYR A 1252 36.85 -30.77 -81.46
CA TYR A 1252 35.39 -30.88 -81.52
C TYR A 1252 34.92 -32.00 -80.60
N GLN A 1253 33.78 -31.82 -79.94
CA GLN A 1253 33.18 -32.84 -79.11
C GLN A 1253 31.67 -32.88 -79.35
N PHE A 1254 31.20 -33.90 -80.06
CA PHE A 1254 29.77 -34.12 -80.27
C PHE A 1254 29.34 -35.30 -79.39
N GLU A 1255 28.34 -35.07 -78.54
CA GLU A 1255 27.61 -36.12 -77.83
C GLU A 1255 26.26 -36.26 -78.53
N PHE A 1256 25.83 -37.50 -78.78
CA PHE A 1256 24.50 -37.81 -79.31
C PHE A 1256 23.56 -38.25 -78.20
#